data_AF-A0AA85EKS6-F1
#
_entry.id   AF-A0AA85EKS6-F1
#
_cell.length_a   1.000
_cell.length_b   1.000
_cell.length_c   1.000
_cell.angle_alpha   90.00
_cell.angle_beta   90.00
_cell.angle_gamma   90.00
#
_symmetry.space_group_name_H-M   'P 1'
#
loop_
_entity.id
_entity.type
_entity.pdbx_description
1 polymer ?
#
loop_
_entity_poly.entity_id
_entity_poly.type
_entity_poly.pdbx_seq_one_letter_code
_entity_poly.pdbx_strand_id
1 'polypeptide(L)'
;MPSFAGLDVDDEEIIPDILEQKPKVEDHLGSTVIVDGCPVVGPAKFELLKKFLLDKFSKIGPIVDHEFPLDNEKQTKGYIFITYENGKAASQAVRTMNNVPLDKNHTFQVTLLSDFEHVTNVPTEWVPPPKQEYKDLGNLKSWLLNEFCRDQFAVVYNDGETGSVYWHTAVEPVVAEERAHWTDGWMRWSPRGTYLATMHSLGVILWGGEKFQRIGRFPHSGVKTIEFSPMEQFMITLSPSPNFPTDERADAIVWDVKHCVSRREFSVPIDFHPAFKWSPKDEYFACLRDGVISIYCASNFRLLDKKKLGGNIRDFSWSPSDNILAYWVPESDNTPARVVLMEVPSRQELCTKNLFSVAEISLLWHEQGDFLAVQVLRCAKKKLDGEKQVKYVGTYTNFEIVRLREKLYPVDQLEVKGTVSNFQWEPCGTRFAFLQSVTSGKLSIAIYDVSRGTNVREVTVLDLASPRTNDLRWSSKGGIIVAAGLRSADGILEFISANDGQILAKGEHPTVSDIQWDPTGRYIATTVSSFYQKNDNAIWFWNCVGRCLYKMNLRGIRTFTWRPRPPTLLSAEQLQAIKKNMSKYNSQLANEDRMLASKASRELLEKRQKLLTEFNIWKNAIIKLYNKDEEERFRLRGSDADTLSREPQTEEELEILISAVRETIRKNTDD
;
A
#
# COMPACT_ATOMS: atom_id res chain seq x y z
N MET A 1 -2.50 -80.03 28.95
CA MET A 1 -1.71 -79.00 28.24
C MET A 1 -2.57 -78.47 27.11
N PRO A 2 -2.91 -77.17 27.05
CA PRO A 2 -3.54 -76.63 25.86
C PRO A 2 -2.48 -76.36 24.79
N SER A 3 -2.76 -76.79 23.56
CA SER A 3 -1.92 -76.58 22.39
C SER A 3 -1.98 -75.12 21.95
N PHE A 4 -0.82 -74.47 21.83
CA PHE A 4 -0.66 -73.19 21.14
C PHE A 4 -0.72 -73.43 19.63
N ALA A 5 -1.92 -73.36 19.06
CA ALA A 5 -2.11 -73.26 17.62
C ALA A 5 -3.15 -72.18 17.38
N GLY A 6 -2.72 -71.05 16.81
CA GLY A 6 -3.62 -69.96 16.42
C GLY A 6 -3.16 -68.54 16.77
N LEU A 7 -1.86 -68.25 16.67
CA LEU A 7 -1.35 -66.88 16.70
C LEU A 7 -0.53 -66.68 15.42
N ASP A 8 -1.21 -66.33 14.33
CA ASP A 8 -0.57 -65.62 13.20
C ASP A 8 -0.34 -64.19 13.68
N VAL A 9 0.80 -63.99 14.35
CA VAL A 9 1.29 -62.65 14.69
C VAL A 9 2.22 -62.27 13.55
N ASP A 10 1.97 -61.10 12.96
CA ASP A 10 2.78 -60.57 11.87
C ASP A 10 4.24 -60.47 12.34
N ASP A 11 5.20 -60.95 11.53
CA ASP A 11 6.61 -60.98 11.92
C ASP A 11 7.13 -59.56 12.28
N GLU A 12 6.46 -58.51 11.77
CA GLU A 12 6.72 -57.11 12.11
C GLU A 12 6.38 -56.72 13.56
N GLU A 13 5.43 -57.40 14.22
CA GLU A 13 5.08 -57.17 15.63
C GLU A 13 5.99 -57.91 16.62
N ILE A 14 6.65 -59.00 16.18
CA ILE A 14 7.45 -59.87 17.06
C ILE A 14 8.88 -59.32 17.26
N ILE A 15 9.40 -58.56 16.29
CA ILE A 15 10.81 -58.08 16.28
C ILE A 15 10.96 -56.60 15.89
N PRO A 16 10.22 -55.66 16.52
CA PRO A 16 10.37 -54.22 16.28
C PRO A 16 11.80 -53.73 16.57
N ASP A 17 12.43 -54.27 17.62
CA ASP A 17 13.77 -53.91 18.08
C ASP A 17 14.88 -54.28 17.07
N ILE A 18 14.66 -55.30 16.24
CA ILE A 18 15.59 -55.78 15.20
C ILE A 18 15.33 -55.07 13.87
N LEU A 19 14.06 -54.76 13.57
CA LEU A 19 13.68 -53.94 12.40
C LEU A 19 14.17 -52.49 12.53
N GLU A 20 14.22 -51.93 13.74
CA GLU A 20 14.84 -50.62 14.00
C GLU A 20 16.35 -50.58 13.75
N GLN A 21 17.03 -51.73 13.85
CA GLN A 21 18.46 -51.88 13.55
C GLN A 21 18.75 -52.10 12.06
N LYS A 22 17.71 -52.25 11.22
CA LYS A 22 17.88 -52.34 9.78
C LYS A 22 18.47 -51.02 9.27
N PRO A 23 19.62 -51.04 8.58
CA PRO A 23 20.20 -49.81 8.05
C PRO A 23 19.16 -49.14 7.15
N LYS A 24 18.83 -47.88 7.43
CA LYS A 24 18.05 -47.06 6.51
C LYS A 24 18.86 -46.94 5.23
N VAL A 25 18.27 -47.35 4.11
CA VAL A 25 18.84 -47.07 2.79
C VAL A 25 18.84 -45.55 2.66
N GLU A 26 20.03 -44.94 2.62
CA GLU A 26 20.13 -43.51 2.36
C GLU A 26 19.64 -43.25 0.93
N ASP A 27 18.57 -42.48 0.83
CA ASP A 27 17.99 -42.11 -0.46
C ASP A 27 18.87 -41.04 -1.11
N HIS A 28 19.78 -41.49 -1.98
CA HIS A 28 20.66 -40.62 -2.76
C HIS A 28 20.04 -40.17 -4.10
N LEU A 29 18.73 -40.38 -4.33
CA LEU A 29 18.09 -39.99 -5.60
C LEU A 29 18.28 -38.49 -5.91
N GLY A 30 18.18 -37.64 -4.89
CA GLY A 30 18.30 -36.18 -5.03
C GLY A 30 19.74 -35.67 -5.13
N SER A 31 20.73 -36.53 -4.90
CA SER A 31 22.17 -36.19 -4.94
C SER A 31 22.95 -36.91 -6.04
N THR A 32 22.30 -37.83 -6.76
CA THR A 32 22.89 -38.58 -7.86
C THR A 32 22.50 -37.98 -9.21
N VAL A 33 23.50 -37.70 -10.05
CA VAL A 33 23.29 -37.27 -11.43
C VAL A 33 23.68 -38.37 -12.41
N ILE A 34 22.89 -38.49 -13.47
CA ILE A 34 23.18 -39.29 -14.65
C ILE A 34 23.82 -38.36 -15.67
N VAL A 35 25.03 -38.71 -16.13
CA VAL A 35 25.73 -37.99 -17.19
C VAL A 35 25.80 -38.91 -18.41
N ASP A 36 24.94 -38.64 -19.39
CA ASP A 36 24.89 -39.33 -20.67
C ASP A 36 25.72 -38.57 -21.74
N GLY A 37 26.05 -39.24 -22.84
CA GLY A 37 26.88 -38.71 -23.92
C GLY A 37 28.38 -38.77 -23.64
N CYS A 38 28.82 -39.66 -22.75
CA CYS A 38 30.23 -39.94 -22.51
C CYS A 38 30.83 -40.86 -23.60
N PRO A 39 32.14 -40.77 -23.90
CA PRO A 39 32.80 -41.66 -24.85
C PRO A 39 32.75 -43.15 -24.45
N VAL A 40 32.49 -44.02 -25.42
CA VAL A 40 32.60 -45.49 -25.28
C VAL A 40 34.06 -45.89 -25.46
N VAL A 41 34.69 -46.44 -24.42
CA VAL A 41 36.11 -46.82 -24.40
C VAL A 41 36.31 -48.22 -23.84
N GLY A 42 37.27 -48.95 -24.42
CA GLY A 42 37.71 -50.25 -23.90
C GLY A 42 38.66 -50.13 -22.69
N PRO A 43 39.04 -51.27 -22.08
CA PRO A 43 39.73 -51.32 -20.78
C PRO A 43 41.07 -50.58 -20.74
N ALA A 44 41.79 -50.51 -21.87
CA ALA A 44 43.07 -49.81 -21.96
C ALA A 44 42.96 -48.28 -21.76
N LYS A 45 41.80 -47.67 -22.06
CA LYS A 45 41.57 -46.23 -21.97
C LYS A 45 40.60 -45.84 -20.84
N PHE A 46 40.05 -46.83 -20.14
CA PHE A 46 39.05 -46.65 -19.09
C PHE A 46 39.55 -45.76 -17.94
N GLU A 47 40.73 -46.05 -17.39
CA GLU A 47 41.28 -45.27 -16.27
C GLU A 47 41.56 -43.81 -16.64
N LEU A 48 41.94 -43.55 -17.89
CA LEU A 48 42.16 -42.19 -18.38
C LEU A 48 40.84 -41.41 -18.47
N LEU A 49 39.79 -42.04 -19.01
CA LEU A 49 38.46 -41.43 -19.12
C LEU A 49 37.86 -41.18 -17.73
N LYS A 50 37.95 -42.17 -16.83
CA LYS A 50 37.48 -42.07 -15.45
C LYS A 50 38.12 -40.90 -14.72
N LYS A 51 39.46 -40.78 -14.78
CA LYS A 51 40.18 -39.67 -14.16
C LYS A 51 39.75 -38.32 -14.75
N PHE A 52 39.61 -38.23 -16.07
CA PHE A 52 39.20 -37.00 -16.74
C PHE A 52 37.78 -36.54 -16.35
N LEU A 53 36.81 -37.46 -16.33
CA LEU A 53 35.42 -37.12 -16.00
C LEU A 53 35.29 -36.73 -14.53
N LEU A 54 35.89 -37.49 -13.61
CA LEU A 54 35.87 -37.15 -12.19
C LEU A 54 36.53 -35.79 -11.90
N ASP A 55 37.64 -35.47 -12.57
CA ASP A 55 38.32 -34.17 -12.39
C ASP A 55 37.53 -32.98 -12.96
N LYS A 56 36.64 -33.23 -13.93
CA LYS A 56 35.74 -32.21 -14.48
C LYS A 56 34.52 -31.98 -13.58
N PHE A 57 33.94 -33.05 -13.02
CA PHE A 57 32.75 -32.99 -12.17
C PHE A 57 33.05 -32.68 -10.69
N SER A 58 34.28 -32.95 -10.22
CA SER A 58 34.74 -32.58 -8.86
C SER A 58 34.88 -31.07 -8.65
N LYS A 59 35.04 -30.29 -9.73
CA LYS A 59 35.06 -28.82 -9.69
C LYS A 59 33.73 -28.20 -9.24
N ILE A 60 32.64 -28.96 -9.34
CA ILE A 60 31.29 -28.51 -9.00
C ILE A 60 30.98 -28.77 -7.52
N GLY A 61 31.50 -29.88 -6.99
CA GLY A 61 31.33 -30.26 -5.59
C GLY A 61 32.05 -31.58 -5.27
N PRO A 62 32.17 -31.91 -3.97
CA PRO A 62 32.78 -33.16 -3.53
C PRO A 62 31.93 -34.36 -3.99
N ILE A 63 32.58 -35.30 -4.66
CA ILE A 63 31.99 -36.57 -5.14
C ILE A 63 32.15 -37.61 -4.03
N VAL A 64 31.05 -38.22 -3.61
CA VAL A 64 31.01 -39.28 -2.59
C VAL A 64 31.14 -40.64 -3.23
N ASP A 65 30.44 -40.85 -4.35
CA ASP A 65 30.47 -42.12 -5.09
C ASP A 65 30.35 -41.89 -6.59
N HIS A 66 30.84 -42.84 -7.38
CA HIS A 66 30.74 -42.82 -8.83
C HIS A 66 30.66 -44.24 -9.38
N GLU A 67 29.75 -44.45 -10.34
CA GLU A 67 29.60 -45.74 -11.00
C GLU A 67 29.74 -45.57 -12.52
N PHE A 68 30.56 -46.44 -13.12
CA PHE A 68 30.80 -46.50 -14.56
C PHE A 68 30.28 -47.83 -15.10
N PRO A 69 29.06 -47.86 -15.64
CA PRO A 69 28.48 -49.07 -16.21
C PRO A 69 29.31 -49.58 -17.40
N LEU A 70 29.72 -50.85 -17.30
CA LEU A 70 30.44 -51.57 -18.33
C LEU A 70 29.53 -52.56 -19.06
N ASP A 71 29.80 -52.81 -20.34
CA ASP A 71 29.16 -53.88 -21.11
C ASP A 71 29.83 -55.25 -20.91
N ASN A 72 29.30 -56.27 -21.58
CA ASN A 72 29.82 -57.65 -21.50
C ASN A 72 31.27 -57.79 -22.04
N GLU A 73 31.75 -56.81 -22.80
CA GLU A 73 33.10 -56.75 -23.38
C GLU A 73 34.04 -55.82 -22.59
N LYS A 74 33.62 -55.35 -21.40
CA LYS A 74 34.34 -54.39 -20.54
C LYS A 74 34.56 -53.00 -21.19
N GLN A 75 33.67 -52.58 -22.08
CA GLN A 75 33.62 -51.21 -22.62
C GLN A 75 32.62 -50.35 -21.83
N THR A 76 32.83 -49.03 -21.78
CA THR A 76 31.90 -48.10 -21.11
C THR A 76 30.59 -47.94 -21.89
N LYS A 77 29.44 -47.95 -21.21
CA LYS A 77 28.12 -47.83 -21.87
C LYS A 77 27.73 -46.41 -22.32
N GLY A 78 28.63 -45.45 -22.21
CA GLY A 78 28.41 -44.06 -22.64
C GLY A 78 27.68 -43.16 -21.62
N TYR A 79 27.33 -43.68 -20.46
CA TYR A 79 26.77 -42.90 -19.35
C TYR A 79 27.48 -43.24 -18.03
N ILE A 80 27.41 -42.32 -17.06
CA ILE A 80 28.00 -42.49 -15.73
C ILE A 80 27.05 -41.97 -14.65
N PHE A 81 27.16 -42.53 -13.44
CA PHE A 81 26.48 -42.01 -12.26
C PHE A 81 27.48 -41.33 -11.35
N ILE A 82 27.15 -40.12 -10.89
CA ILE A 82 27.96 -39.36 -9.93
C ILE A 82 27.07 -38.97 -8.76
N THR A 83 27.43 -39.41 -7.57
CA THR A 83 26.76 -39.08 -6.32
C THR A 83 27.54 -37.99 -5.60
N TYR A 84 26.91 -36.84 -5.42
CA TYR A 84 27.47 -35.73 -4.65
C TYR A 84 27.10 -35.84 -3.17
N GLU A 85 27.88 -35.18 -2.31
CA GLU A 85 27.58 -35.08 -0.88
C GLU A 85 26.27 -34.31 -0.60
N ASN A 86 25.86 -33.42 -1.51
CA ASN A 86 24.69 -32.57 -1.34
C ASN A 86 23.89 -32.45 -2.65
N GLY A 87 22.56 -32.56 -2.57
CA GLY A 87 21.64 -32.36 -3.70
C GLY A 87 21.72 -30.98 -4.37
N LYS A 88 22.22 -29.96 -3.66
CA LYS A 88 22.54 -28.64 -4.25
C LYS A 88 23.65 -28.75 -5.30
N ALA A 89 24.70 -29.53 -5.04
CA ALA A 89 25.80 -29.73 -5.97
C ALA A 89 25.33 -30.52 -7.21
N ALA A 90 24.49 -31.54 -7.01
CA ALA A 90 23.85 -32.29 -8.09
C ALA A 90 23.00 -31.39 -9.00
N SER A 91 22.15 -30.54 -8.42
CA SER A 91 21.34 -29.56 -9.15
C SER A 91 22.18 -28.54 -9.92
N GLN A 92 23.32 -28.12 -9.35
CA GLN A 92 24.26 -27.21 -10.00
C GLN A 92 25.01 -27.91 -11.14
N ALA A 93 25.34 -29.20 -11.00
CA ALA A 93 25.94 -30.00 -12.04
C ALA A 93 25.02 -30.11 -13.27
N VAL A 94 23.73 -30.40 -13.06
CA VAL A 94 22.72 -30.39 -14.14
C VAL A 94 22.67 -29.03 -14.85
N ARG A 95 22.64 -27.91 -14.10
CA ARG A 95 22.56 -26.57 -14.72
C ARG A 95 23.80 -26.18 -15.51
N THR A 96 24.98 -26.61 -15.06
CA THR A 96 26.26 -26.13 -15.59
C THR A 96 26.81 -27.04 -16.70
N MET A 97 26.58 -28.34 -16.60
CA MET A 97 27.20 -29.35 -17.45
C MET A 97 26.26 -29.94 -18.51
N ASN A 98 24.94 -29.71 -18.39
CA ASN A 98 23.99 -30.15 -19.41
C ASN A 98 24.20 -29.38 -20.73
N ASN A 99 24.21 -30.09 -21.85
CA ASN A 99 24.51 -29.61 -23.20
C ASN A 99 25.93 -29.05 -23.39
N VAL A 100 26.89 -29.41 -22.53
CA VAL A 100 28.29 -29.01 -22.71
C VAL A 100 29.00 -29.99 -23.65
N PRO A 101 29.56 -29.52 -24.79
CA PRO A 101 30.31 -30.39 -25.68
C PRO A 101 31.62 -30.83 -25.05
N LEU A 102 31.91 -32.12 -25.15
CA LEU A 102 33.20 -32.70 -24.78
C LEU A 102 34.16 -32.70 -25.98
N ASP A 103 33.67 -33.17 -27.12
CA ASP A 103 34.37 -33.13 -28.41
C ASP A 103 33.34 -32.94 -29.55
N LYS A 104 33.74 -33.19 -30.81
CA LYS A 104 32.85 -33.01 -31.97
C LYS A 104 31.67 -34.01 -31.99
N ASN A 105 31.80 -35.15 -31.32
CA ASN A 105 30.85 -36.27 -31.38
C ASN A 105 30.13 -36.50 -30.05
N HIS A 106 30.64 -35.98 -28.93
CA HIS A 106 30.14 -36.22 -27.58
C HIS A 106 29.71 -34.90 -26.92
N THR A 107 28.44 -34.82 -26.53
CA THR A 107 27.88 -33.69 -25.76
C THR A 107 27.23 -34.26 -24.52
N PHE A 108 27.56 -33.71 -23.36
CA PHE A 108 27.01 -34.19 -22.10
C PHE A 108 25.53 -33.86 -21.99
N GLN A 109 24.73 -34.85 -21.60
CA GLN A 109 23.35 -34.70 -21.17
C GLN A 109 23.29 -35.06 -19.70
N VAL A 110 23.06 -34.07 -18.84
CA VAL A 110 23.12 -34.27 -17.37
C VAL A 110 21.72 -34.14 -16.81
N THR A 111 21.25 -35.17 -16.12
CA THR A 111 19.90 -35.24 -15.52
C THR A 111 19.99 -35.80 -14.09
N LEU A 112 19.08 -35.39 -13.20
CA LEU A 112 18.98 -35.97 -11.87
C LEU A 112 18.36 -37.37 -11.94
N LEU A 113 18.86 -38.30 -11.12
CA LEU A 113 18.29 -39.65 -11.05
C LEU A 113 16.82 -39.61 -10.61
N SER A 114 16.46 -38.70 -9.69
CA SER A 114 15.07 -38.46 -9.28
C SER A 114 14.14 -38.07 -10.44
N ASP A 115 14.63 -37.26 -11.38
CA ASP A 115 13.83 -36.81 -12.52
C ASP A 115 13.62 -37.95 -13.52
N PHE A 116 14.62 -38.80 -13.70
CA PHE A 116 14.52 -39.99 -14.54
C PHE A 116 13.48 -40.98 -14.00
N GLU A 117 13.50 -41.26 -12.70
CA GLU A 117 12.52 -42.12 -12.06
C GLU A 117 11.11 -41.51 -12.13
N HIS A 118 10.99 -40.20 -11.94
CA HIS A 118 9.71 -39.50 -12.07
C HIS A 118 9.12 -39.63 -13.47
N VAL A 119 9.94 -39.48 -14.52
CA VAL A 119 9.52 -39.61 -15.92
C VAL A 119 9.16 -41.07 -16.27
N THR A 120 9.87 -42.04 -15.69
CA THR A 120 9.61 -43.47 -15.92
C THR A 120 8.32 -43.93 -15.22
N ASN A 121 7.98 -43.31 -14.09
CA ASN A 121 6.80 -43.63 -13.29
C ASN A 121 5.57 -42.76 -13.61
N VAL A 122 5.56 -42.02 -14.74
CA VAL A 122 4.37 -41.26 -15.15
C VAL A 122 3.25 -42.21 -15.59
N PRO A 123 2.05 -42.14 -15.00
CA PRO A 123 0.91 -42.95 -15.43
C PRO A 123 0.54 -42.66 -16.90
N THR A 124 0.30 -43.71 -17.68
CA THR A 124 -0.08 -43.59 -19.10
C THR A 124 -1.46 -42.95 -19.29
N GLU A 125 -2.33 -43.01 -18.26
CA GLU A 125 -3.65 -42.40 -18.27
C GLU A 125 -3.65 -41.05 -17.53
N TRP A 126 -3.96 -39.97 -18.24
CA TRP A 126 -4.14 -38.65 -17.65
C TRP A 126 -5.46 -38.59 -16.90
N VAL A 127 -5.39 -38.51 -15.57
CA VAL A 127 -6.55 -38.21 -14.73
C VAL A 127 -6.58 -36.70 -14.48
N PRO A 128 -7.65 -35.98 -14.85
CA PRO A 128 -7.77 -34.56 -14.52
C PRO A 128 -7.70 -34.40 -13.00
N PRO A 129 -6.91 -33.45 -12.49
CA PRO A 129 -6.85 -33.20 -11.06
C PRO A 129 -8.25 -32.88 -10.54
N PRO A 130 -8.62 -33.36 -9.33
CA PRO A 130 -9.92 -33.08 -8.76
C PRO A 130 -10.11 -31.57 -8.70
N LYS A 131 -11.29 -31.09 -9.14
CA LYS A 131 -11.63 -29.68 -9.02
C LYS A 131 -11.54 -29.29 -7.55
N GLN A 132 -10.77 -28.24 -7.25
CA GLN A 132 -10.66 -27.73 -5.90
C GLN A 132 -12.05 -27.41 -5.36
N GLU A 133 -12.35 -27.87 -4.15
CA GLU A 133 -13.62 -27.58 -3.49
C GLU A 133 -13.82 -26.07 -3.38
N TYR A 134 -15.01 -25.62 -3.77
CA TYR A 134 -15.39 -24.21 -3.66
C TYR A 134 -15.44 -23.82 -2.19
N LYS A 135 -14.55 -22.92 -1.78
CA LYS A 135 -14.62 -22.27 -0.46
C LYS A 135 -15.45 -21.01 -0.60
N ASP A 136 -16.61 -21.00 0.04
CA ASP A 136 -17.40 -19.79 0.14
C ASP A 136 -16.68 -18.77 1.04
N LEU A 137 -16.22 -17.68 0.43
CA LEU A 137 -15.54 -16.57 1.10
C LEU A 137 -16.54 -15.55 1.66
N GLY A 138 -17.85 -15.83 1.52
CA GLY A 138 -18.93 -14.95 1.91
C GLY A 138 -19.00 -13.69 1.07
N ASN A 139 -19.77 -12.71 1.55
CA ASN A 139 -19.94 -11.45 0.85
C ASN A 139 -18.72 -10.54 1.05
N LEU A 140 -17.80 -10.55 0.08
CA LEU A 140 -16.66 -9.63 -0.02
C LEU A 140 -17.06 -8.18 -0.33
N LYS A 141 -18.35 -7.81 -0.25
CA LYS A 141 -18.88 -6.45 -0.39
C LYS A 141 -19.87 -6.09 0.73
N SER A 142 -19.88 -6.87 1.82
CA SER A 142 -20.85 -6.74 2.91
C SER A 142 -20.91 -5.34 3.52
N TRP A 143 -19.78 -4.62 3.61
CA TRP A 143 -19.76 -3.28 4.21
C TRP A 143 -20.55 -2.24 3.42
N LEU A 144 -20.75 -2.45 2.11
CA LEU A 144 -21.58 -1.57 1.30
C LEU A 144 -23.07 -1.70 1.61
N LEU A 145 -23.47 -2.81 2.25
CA LEU A 145 -24.84 -3.09 2.68
C LEU A 145 -25.14 -2.51 4.08
N ASN A 146 -24.22 -1.77 4.68
CA ASN A 146 -24.47 -1.11 5.95
C ASN A 146 -25.64 -0.13 5.82
N GLU A 147 -26.73 -0.37 6.55
CA GLU A 147 -27.97 0.42 6.48
C GLU A 147 -27.73 1.91 6.76
N PHE A 148 -26.79 2.23 7.66
CA PHE A 148 -26.46 3.59 8.05
C PHE A 148 -25.42 4.26 7.14
N CYS A 149 -25.02 3.60 6.05
CA CYS A 149 -24.00 4.08 5.12
C CYS A 149 -22.72 4.56 5.83
N ARG A 150 -22.33 3.88 6.92
CA ARG A 150 -21.13 4.22 7.69
C ARG A 150 -19.89 3.78 6.92
N ASP A 151 -18.88 4.63 6.92
CA ASP A 151 -17.60 4.32 6.31
C ASP A 151 -16.70 3.60 7.33
N GLN A 152 -15.83 2.72 6.84
CA GLN A 152 -14.88 1.99 7.68
C GLN A 152 -13.48 2.58 7.56
N PHE A 153 -12.68 2.45 8.60
CA PHE A 153 -11.26 2.77 8.57
C PHE A 153 -10.46 1.72 9.33
N ALA A 154 -9.19 1.56 8.95
CA ALA A 154 -8.24 0.70 9.63
C ALA A 154 -7.17 1.54 10.33
N VAL A 155 -6.77 1.11 11.53
CA VAL A 155 -5.70 1.72 12.32
C VAL A 155 -4.77 0.64 12.86
N VAL A 156 -3.47 0.94 12.82
CA VAL A 156 -2.44 0.22 13.56
C VAL A 156 -1.92 1.14 14.66
N TYR A 157 -2.01 0.71 15.91
CA TYR A 157 -1.62 1.47 17.08
C TYR A 157 -0.94 0.57 18.13
N ASN A 158 -0.64 1.11 19.31
CA ASN A 158 0.20 0.49 20.33
C ASN A 158 1.56 0.06 19.76
N ASP A 159 2.17 0.97 18.98
CA ASP A 159 3.47 0.71 18.34
C ASP A 159 3.49 -0.57 17.50
N GLY A 160 2.36 -0.92 16.86
CA GLY A 160 2.25 -2.09 15.98
C GLY A 160 1.68 -3.34 16.65
N GLU A 161 1.39 -3.31 17.95
CA GLU A 161 0.84 -4.47 18.66
C GLU A 161 -0.64 -4.70 18.36
N THR A 162 -1.39 -3.68 17.94
CA THR A 162 -2.84 -3.81 17.72
C THR A 162 -3.23 -3.26 16.35
N GLY A 163 -3.88 -4.11 15.56
CA GLY A 163 -4.57 -3.71 14.33
C GLY A 163 -6.07 -3.76 14.55
N SER A 164 -6.76 -2.68 14.20
CA SER A 164 -8.21 -2.58 14.39
C SER A 164 -8.88 -1.95 13.17
N VAL A 165 -10.07 -2.45 12.86
CA VAL A 165 -10.98 -1.88 11.87
C VAL A 165 -12.20 -1.36 12.61
N TYR A 166 -12.60 -0.13 12.31
CA TYR A 166 -13.73 0.53 12.93
C TYR A 166 -14.76 0.97 11.90
N TRP A 167 -16.01 1.04 12.32
CA TRP A 167 -17.07 1.81 11.68
C TRP A 167 -17.08 3.22 12.22
N HIS A 168 -16.97 4.21 11.33
CA HIS A 168 -17.07 5.61 11.72
C HIS A 168 -18.51 5.99 12.07
N THR A 169 -18.68 6.71 13.17
CA THR A 169 -19.93 7.40 13.54
C THR A 169 -19.60 8.81 13.97
N ALA A 170 -20.59 9.71 14.05
CA ALA A 170 -20.37 11.10 14.45
C ALA A 170 -20.08 11.30 15.95
N VAL A 171 -20.24 10.26 16.78
CA VAL A 171 -20.06 10.35 18.24
C VAL A 171 -18.84 9.56 18.66
N GLU A 172 -18.82 8.27 18.36
CA GLU A 172 -17.73 7.36 18.74
C GLU A 172 -17.64 6.19 17.74
N PRO A 173 -16.43 5.78 17.33
CA PRO A 173 -16.29 4.71 16.37
C PRO A 173 -16.69 3.37 16.99
N VAL A 174 -17.30 2.50 16.19
CA VAL A 174 -17.68 1.15 16.63
C VAL A 174 -16.65 0.17 16.10
N VAL A 175 -16.04 -0.63 16.99
CA VAL A 175 -15.09 -1.67 16.59
C VAL A 175 -15.79 -2.68 15.67
N ALA A 176 -15.26 -2.88 14.47
CA ALA A 176 -15.70 -3.93 13.57
C ALA A 176 -14.92 -5.23 13.83
N GLU A 177 -13.60 -5.12 13.91
CA GLU A 177 -12.69 -6.23 14.21
C GLU A 177 -11.41 -5.67 14.82
N GLU A 178 -10.89 -6.32 15.86
CA GLU A 178 -9.65 -5.96 16.53
C GLU A 178 -8.82 -7.20 16.79
N ARG A 179 -7.53 -7.16 16.46
CA ARG A 179 -6.62 -8.30 16.61
C ARG A 179 -5.25 -7.84 17.08
N ALA A 180 -4.74 -8.54 18.09
CA ALA A 180 -3.34 -8.41 18.50
C ALA A 180 -2.41 -8.96 17.41
N HIS A 181 -1.33 -8.23 17.12
CA HIS A 181 -0.31 -8.55 16.14
C HIS A 181 -0.87 -8.93 14.76
N TRP A 182 -1.90 -8.21 14.30
CA TRP A 182 -2.51 -8.48 13.00
C TRP A 182 -1.56 -8.17 11.82
N THR A 183 -0.59 -7.28 12.03
CA THR A 183 0.45 -6.96 11.04
C THR A 183 1.77 -6.74 11.77
N ASP A 184 2.88 -7.03 11.10
CA ASP A 184 4.23 -6.70 11.61
C ASP A 184 4.61 -5.24 11.23
N GLY A 185 3.88 -4.65 10.28
CA GLY A 185 4.18 -3.34 9.70
C GLY A 185 2.93 -2.51 9.42
N TRP A 186 2.59 -2.32 8.14
CA TRP A 186 1.42 -1.54 7.73
C TRP A 186 0.18 -2.42 7.51
N MET A 187 -0.98 -1.77 7.53
CA MET A 187 -2.25 -2.31 7.00
C MET A 187 -2.69 -1.42 5.84
N ARG A 188 -3.04 -2.00 4.69
CA ARG A 188 -3.45 -1.24 3.50
C ARG A 188 -4.67 -1.87 2.85
N TRP A 189 -5.64 -1.03 2.51
CA TRP A 189 -6.78 -1.47 1.71
C TRP A 189 -6.39 -1.65 0.24
N SER A 190 -7.06 -2.59 -0.42
CA SER A 190 -7.07 -2.66 -1.87
C SER A 190 -7.85 -1.46 -2.47
N PRO A 191 -7.59 -1.06 -3.73
CA PRO A 191 -8.15 0.15 -4.33
C PRO A 191 -9.68 0.28 -4.28
N ARG A 192 -10.41 -0.83 -4.26
CA ARG A 192 -11.88 -0.85 -4.17
C ARG A 192 -12.40 -1.24 -2.78
N GLY A 193 -11.49 -1.41 -1.81
CA GLY A 193 -11.80 -1.78 -0.44
C GLY A 193 -12.24 -3.23 -0.25
N THR A 194 -12.12 -4.10 -1.26
CA THR A 194 -12.51 -5.52 -1.16
C THR A 194 -11.63 -6.28 -0.17
N TYR A 195 -10.33 -6.03 -0.21
CA TYR A 195 -9.33 -6.71 0.58
C TYR A 195 -8.61 -5.74 1.51
N LEU A 196 -8.22 -6.25 2.68
CA LEU A 196 -7.29 -5.62 3.60
C LEU A 196 -5.99 -6.42 3.56
N ALA A 197 -4.88 -5.78 3.21
CA ALA A 197 -3.56 -6.39 3.17
C ALA A 197 -2.79 -6.10 4.44
N THR A 198 -2.19 -7.14 5.03
CA THR A 198 -1.28 -7.04 6.17
C THR A 198 0.11 -7.51 5.79
N MET A 199 1.13 -6.80 6.28
CA MET A 199 2.52 -7.14 6.06
C MET A 199 3.00 -8.08 7.17
N HIS A 200 3.68 -9.16 6.77
CA HIS A 200 4.39 -10.05 7.67
C HIS A 200 5.81 -10.32 7.15
N SER A 201 6.70 -10.71 8.05
CA SER A 201 8.09 -11.08 7.70
C SER A 201 8.19 -12.14 6.59
N LEU A 202 7.26 -13.11 6.57
CA LEU A 202 7.20 -14.21 5.60
C LEU A 202 6.43 -13.86 4.31
N GLY A 203 5.72 -12.73 4.26
CA GLY A 203 4.89 -12.36 3.12
C GLY A 203 3.68 -11.50 3.46
N VAL A 204 2.77 -11.40 2.49
CA VAL A 204 1.57 -10.59 2.60
C VAL A 204 0.35 -11.49 2.77
N ILE A 205 -0.58 -11.10 3.63
CA ILE A 205 -1.85 -11.80 3.82
C ILE A 205 -3.00 -10.87 3.42
N LEU A 206 -3.96 -11.39 2.66
CA LEU A 206 -5.18 -10.68 2.31
C LEU A 206 -6.34 -11.19 3.15
N TRP A 207 -7.09 -10.24 3.72
CA TRP A 207 -8.27 -10.46 4.53
C TRP A 207 -9.49 -9.85 3.85
N GLY A 208 -10.66 -10.49 4.00
CA GLY A 208 -11.88 -10.05 3.35
C GLY A 208 -13.14 -10.59 4.03
N GLY A 209 -14.29 -10.17 3.54
CA GLY A 209 -15.60 -10.50 4.12
C GLY A 209 -15.91 -9.71 5.40
N GLU A 210 -17.04 -10.03 6.02
CA GLU A 210 -17.55 -9.31 7.19
C GLU A 210 -16.68 -9.50 8.44
N LYS A 211 -16.18 -10.73 8.67
CA LYS A 211 -15.33 -11.08 9.81
C LYS A 211 -13.83 -11.03 9.50
N PHE A 212 -13.44 -10.40 8.40
CA PHE A 212 -12.05 -10.35 7.95
C PHE A 212 -11.37 -11.74 7.98
N GLN A 213 -11.96 -12.69 7.26
CA GLN A 213 -11.39 -14.02 7.11
C GLN A 213 -10.22 -13.96 6.12
N ARG A 214 -9.27 -14.89 6.29
CA ARG A 214 -8.09 -14.96 5.43
C ARG A 214 -8.49 -15.46 4.04
N ILE A 215 -8.31 -14.63 3.03
CA ILE A 215 -8.60 -14.93 1.62
C ILE A 215 -7.40 -15.61 0.96
N GLY A 216 -6.21 -15.05 1.14
CA GLY A 216 -5.01 -15.46 0.42
C GLY A 216 -3.73 -15.18 1.18
N ARG A 217 -2.69 -15.97 0.89
CA ARG A 217 -1.33 -15.80 1.40
C ARG A 217 -0.39 -15.66 0.21
N PHE A 218 0.50 -14.68 0.26
CA PHE A 218 1.44 -14.33 -0.79
C PHE A 218 2.85 -14.41 -0.22
N PRO A 219 3.50 -15.58 -0.32
CA PRO A 219 4.80 -15.81 0.31
C PRO A 219 5.89 -15.03 -0.42
N HIS A 220 6.39 -13.98 0.23
CA HIS A 220 7.50 -13.15 -0.26
C HIS A 220 8.21 -12.56 0.95
N SER A 221 9.37 -13.11 1.31
CA SER A 221 10.06 -12.67 2.51
C SER A 221 10.55 -11.22 2.39
N GLY A 222 10.45 -10.46 3.48
CA GLY A 222 11.00 -9.09 3.53
C GLY A 222 10.26 -8.05 2.68
N VAL A 223 8.98 -8.27 2.36
CA VAL A 223 8.17 -7.27 1.63
C VAL A 223 8.17 -5.94 2.38
N LYS A 224 8.48 -4.85 1.67
CA LYS A 224 8.38 -3.48 2.19
C LYS A 224 7.11 -2.81 1.70
N THR A 225 6.78 -3.01 0.43
CA THR A 225 5.66 -2.30 -0.20
C THR A 225 4.85 -3.24 -1.10
N ILE A 226 3.56 -2.92 -1.22
CA ILE A 226 2.65 -3.56 -2.16
C ILE A 226 1.98 -2.52 -3.06
N GLU A 227 1.60 -2.97 -4.24
CA GLU A 227 0.83 -2.19 -5.20
C GLU A 227 -0.23 -3.09 -5.84
N PHE A 228 -1.50 -2.74 -5.66
CA PHE A 228 -2.60 -3.43 -6.30
C PHE A 228 -2.86 -2.84 -7.68
N SER A 229 -3.32 -3.69 -8.59
CA SER A 229 -3.93 -3.22 -9.82
C SER A 229 -5.29 -2.54 -9.54
N PRO A 230 -5.67 -1.50 -10.30
CA PRO A 230 -6.94 -0.77 -10.11
C PRO A 230 -8.20 -1.63 -9.98
N MET A 231 -8.31 -2.73 -10.73
CA MET A 231 -9.44 -3.66 -10.67
C MET A 231 -9.24 -4.84 -9.71
N GLU A 232 -8.20 -4.79 -8.86
CA GLU A 232 -7.88 -5.78 -7.82
C GLU A 232 -7.66 -7.21 -8.38
N GLN A 233 -7.25 -7.33 -9.65
CA GLN A 233 -6.91 -8.63 -10.26
C GLN A 233 -5.50 -9.08 -9.91
N PHE A 234 -4.57 -8.14 -9.80
CA PHE A 234 -3.17 -8.39 -9.56
C PHE A 234 -2.65 -7.58 -8.38
N MET A 235 -1.57 -8.09 -7.77
CA MET A 235 -0.83 -7.40 -6.73
C MET A 235 0.65 -7.55 -7.02
N ILE A 236 1.41 -6.48 -6.88
CA ILE A 236 2.87 -6.49 -6.96
C ILE A 236 3.39 -6.34 -5.53
N THR A 237 4.29 -7.23 -5.14
CA THR A 237 5.00 -7.12 -3.86
C THR A 237 6.47 -6.81 -4.14
N LEU A 238 7.03 -5.84 -3.43
CA LEU A 238 8.43 -5.44 -3.55
C LEU A 238 9.19 -5.74 -2.26
N SER A 239 10.30 -6.46 -2.38
CA SER A 239 11.27 -6.70 -1.30
C SER A 239 12.67 -6.25 -1.75
N PRO A 240 13.51 -5.70 -0.86
CA PRO A 240 14.93 -5.52 -1.13
C PRO A 240 15.57 -6.88 -1.46
N SER A 241 16.35 -6.96 -2.54
CA SER A 241 16.89 -8.24 -3.00
C SER A 241 17.99 -8.73 -2.06
N PRO A 242 17.90 -9.97 -1.53
CA PRO A 242 18.92 -10.51 -0.64
C PRO A 242 20.25 -10.80 -1.35
N ASN A 243 20.24 -10.88 -2.69
CA ASN A 243 21.39 -11.22 -3.51
C ASN A 243 22.34 -10.02 -3.74
N PHE A 244 21.88 -8.80 -3.48
CA PHE A 244 22.65 -7.58 -3.65
C PHE A 244 22.76 -6.87 -2.29
N PRO A 245 23.91 -6.95 -1.59
CA PRO A 245 24.10 -6.32 -0.28
C PRO A 245 24.16 -4.78 -0.34
N THR A 246 24.24 -4.19 -1.53
CA THR A 246 23.91 -2.79 -1.75
C THR A 246 22.40 -2.68 -2.01
N ASP A 247 21.69 -1.80 -1.28
CA ASP A 247 20.26 -1.47 -1.40
C ASP A 247 19.85 -0.90 -2.79
N GLU A 248 20.47 -1.37 -3.88
CA GLU A 248 20.26 -0.88 -5.24
C GLU A 248 19.15 -1.62 -5.96
N ARG A 249 18.87 -2.89 -5.59
CA ARG A 249 17.89 -3.74 -6.29
C ARG A 249 16.85 -4.36 -5.36
N ALA A 250 15.61 -4.38 -5.83
CA ALA A 250 14.47 -5.03 -5.21
C ALA A 250 13.91 -6.13 -6.12
N ASP A 251 13.47 -7.21 -5.51
CA ASP A 251 12.71 -8.25 -6.17
C ASP A 251 11.22 -7.89 -6.12
N ALA A 252 10.61 -7.84 -7.30
CA ALA A 252 9.22 -7.50 -7.51
C ALA A 252 8.48 -8.71 -8.07
N ILE A 253 7.51 -9.22 -7.32
CA ILE A 253 6.72 -10.39 -7.71
C ILE A 253 5.30 -9.94 -8.04
N VAL A 254 4.81 -10.33 -9.22
CA VAL A 254 3.45 -10.10 -9.68
C VAL A 254 2.60 -11.32 -9.35
N TRP A 255 1.56 -11.11 -8.55
CA TRP A 255 0.65 -12.11 -8.05
C TRP A 255 -0.72 -11.97 -8.70
N ASP A 256 -1.35 -13.10 -8.98
CA ASP A 256 -2.78 -13.17 -9.27
C ASP A 256 -3.54 -13.25 -7.94
N VAL A 257 -4.35 -12.22 -7.65
CA VAL A 257 -5.02 -12.08 -6.35
C VAL A 257 -6.09 -13.14 -6.15
N LYS A 258 -6.82 -13.49 -7.21
CA LYS A 258 -7.92 -14.47 -7.14
C LYS A 258 -7.39 -15.89 -6.93
N HIS A 259 -6.33 -16.24 -7.66
CA HIS A 259 -5.77 -17.58 -7.64
C HIS A 259 -4.67 -17.76 -6.58
N CYS A 260 -4.18 -16.68 -5.98
CA CYS A 260 -3.07 -16.68 -5.02
C CYS A 260 -1.78 -17.32 -5.56
N VAL A 261 -1.49 -17.13 -6.85
CA VAL A 261 -0.30 -17.69 -7.52
C VAL A 261 0.63 -16.59 -8.01
N SER A 262 1.94 -16.83 -7.94
CA SER A 262 2.92 -15.96 -8.60
C SER A 262 2.85 -16.17 -10.11
N ARG A 263 2.84 -15.05 -10.84
CA ARG A 263 2.77 -15.07 -12.31
C ARG A 263 4.11 -14.73 -12.93
N ARG A 264 4.81 -13.75 -12.36
CA ARG A 264 6.11 -13.31 -12.86
C ARG A 264 6.92 -12.61 -11.80
N GLU A 265 8.24 -12.77 -11.89
CA GLU A 265 9.22 -12.13 -11.02
C GLU A 265 10.09 -11.18 -11.85
N PHE A 266 10.44 -10.04 -11.25
CA PHE A 266 11.27 -9.01 -11.84
C PHE A 266 12.28 -8.53 -10.80
N SER A 267 13.53 -8.26 -11.21
CA SER A 267 14.47 -7.50 -10.38
C SER A 267 14.47 -6.05 -10.86
N VAL A 268 14.10 -5.09 -10.00
CA VAL A 268 13.97 -3.64 -10.27
C VAL A 268 14.97 -2.85 -9.43
N PRO A 269 15.45 -1.68 -9.88
CA PRO A 269 16.14 -0.74 -8.99
C PRO A 269 15.21 -0.23 -7.87
N ILE A 270 15.72 -0.03 -6.65
CA ILE A 270 14.91 0.41 -5.50
C ILE A 270 14.43 1.86 -5.62
N ASP A 271 15.19 2.72 -6.30
CA ASP A 271 15.00 4.19 -6.30
C ASP A 271 13.69 4.68 -6.93
N PHE A 272 12.98 3.83 -7.68
CA PHE A 272 11.75 4.20 -8.38
C PHE A 272 10.54 3.45 -7.82
N HIS A 273 9.87 4.05 -6.82
CA HIS A 273 8.56 3.59 -6.35
C HIS A 273 7.45 4.58 -6.76
N PRO A 274 6.33 4.13 -7.35
CA PRO A 274 6.02 2.77 -7.77
C PRO A 274 6.85 2.30 -8.97
N ALA A 275 7.41 1.09 -8.88
CA ALA A 275 8.28 0.53 -9.94
C ALA A 275 7.49 0.11 -11.18
N PHE A 276 6.21 -0.23 -11.02
CA PHE A 276 5.32 -0.67 -12.08
C PHE A 276 3.99 0.07 -11.96
N LYS A 277 3.62 0.85 -12.98
CA LYS A 277 2.33 1.54 -13.01
C LYS A 277 1.34 0.73 -13.86
N TRP A 278 0.16 0.46 -13.32
CA TRP A 278 -0.91 -0.29 -14.00
C TRP A 278 -1.74 0.60 -14.92
N SER A 279 -2.19 0.02 -16.04
CA SER A 279 -3.27 0.58 -16.86
C SER A 279 -4.60 0.55 -16.09
N PRO A 280 -5.57 1.44 -16.41
CA PRO A 280 -6.80 1.58 -15.62
C PRO A 280 -7.72 0.36 -15.64
N LYS A 281 -7.58 -0.52 -16.65
CA LYS A 281 -8.39 -1.73 -16.83
C LYS A 281 -7.64 -3.02 -16.49
N ASP A 282 -6.46 -2.93 -15.87
CA ASP A 282 -5.58 -4.07 -15.55
C ASP A 282 -5.13 -4.89 -16.78
N GLU A 283 -5.21 -4.35 -17.99
CA GLU A 283 -4.81 -5.05 -19.23
C GLU A 283 -3.31 -5.00 -19.47
N TYR A 284 -2.68 -3.90 -19.05
CA TYR A 284 -1.26 -3.64 -19.20
C TYR A 284 -0.65 -3.10 -17.90
N PHE A 285 0.65 -3.26 -17.76
CA PHE A 285 1.45 -2.58 -16.75
C PHE A 285 2.79 -2.20 -17.35
N ALA A 286 3.37 -1.10 -16.89
CA ALA A 286 4.61 -0.57 -17.46
C ALA A 286 5.61 -0.21 -16.37
N CYS A 287 6.90 -0.32 -16.70
CA CYS A 287 7.99 0.21 -15.88
C CYS A 287 8.93 1.07 -16.72
N LEU A 288 9.53 2.05 -16.06
CA LEU A 288 10.59 2.89 -16.62
C LEU A 288 11.94 2.41 -16.10
N ARG A 289 12.89 2.15 -17.00
CA ARG A 289 14.27 1.81 -16.65
C ARG A 289 15.22 2.46 -17.63
N ASP A 290 16.23 3.15 -17.12
CA ASP A 290 17.30 3.75 -17.92
C ASP A 290 16.77 4.60 -19.10
N GLY A 291 15.69 5.35 -18.88
CA GLY A 291 15.07 6.18 -19.91
C GLY A 291 14.23 5.43 -20.94
N VAL A 292 13.87 4.18 -20.68
CA VAL A 292 13.11 3.29 -21.57
C VAL A 292 11.89 2.73 -20.84
N ILE A 293 10.69 2.92 -21.41
CA ILE A 293 9.46 2.31 -20.91
C ILE A 293 9.30 0.91 -21.50
N SER A 294 9.09 -0.07 -20.64
CA SER A 294 8.73 -1.45 -21.02
C SER A 294 7.28 -1.72 -20.62
N ILE A 295 6.40 -1.93 -21.61
CA ILE A 295 4.98 -2.22 -21.41
C ILE A 295 4.77 -3.73 -21.50
N TYR A 296 4.13 -4.32 -20.49
CA TYR A 296 3.81 -5.75 -20.43
C TYR A 296 2.30 -5.96 -20.54
N CYS A 297 1.90 -7.05 -21.20
CA CYS A 297 0.50 -7.46 -21.25
C CYS A 297 0.17 -8.33 -20.03
N ALA A 298 -0.90 -8.01 -19.32
CA ALA A 298 -1.29 -8.73 -18.11
C ALA A 298 -1.82 -10.16 -18.37
N SER A 299 -2.24 -10.47 -19.61
CA SER A 299 -2.75 -11.82 -19.95
C SER A 299 -1.66 -12.88 -19.98
N ASN A 300 -0.46 -12.53 -20.46
CA ASN A 300 0.66 -13.45 -20.63
C ASN A 300 1.91 -13.02 -19.87
N PHE A 301 1.86 -11.86 -19.21
CA PHE A 301 2.96 -11.20 -18.52
C PHE A 301 4.21 -11.05 -19.40
N ARG A 302 4.09 -10.91 -20.73
CA ARG A 302 5.22 -10.71 -21.65
C ARG A 302 5.26 -9.27 -22.17
N LEU A 303 6.42 -8.88 -22.70
CA LEU A 303 6.62 -7.56 -23.28
C LEU A 303 5.71 -7.39 -24.51
N LEU A 304 4.91 -6.31 -24.52
CA LEU A 304 4.02 -5.96 -25.62
C LEU A 304 4.83 -5.81 -26.91
N ASP A 305 4.43 -6.51 -27.97
CA ASP A 305 5.08 -6.59 -29.29
C ASP A 305 6.60 -6.85 -29.30
N LYS A 306 7.16 -7.31 -28.18
CA LYS A 306 8.61 -7.39 -27.95
C LYS A 306 9.37 -6.05 -28.16
N LYS A 307 8.66 -4.91 -28.16
CA LYS A 307 9.23 -3.58 -28.41
C LYS A 307 9.15 -2.71 -27.16
N LYS A 308 10.25 -2.04 -26.84
CA LYS A 308 10.33 -1.05 -25.76
C LYS A 308 10.20 0.37 -26.33
N LEU A 309 9.69 1.31 -25.54
CA LEU A 309 9.64 2.73 -25.90
C LEU A 309 10.89 3.42 -25.34
N GLY A 310 11.82 3.76 -26.23
CA GLY A 310 13.05 4.47 -25.87
C GLY A 310 12.94 5.98 -26.07
N GLY A 311 14.01 6.70 -25.71
CA GLY A 311 14.13 8.13 -25.96
C GLY A 311 14.50 8.96 -24.74
N ASN A 312 15.22 8.38 -23.76
CA ASN A 312 15.63 9.08 -22.54
C ASN A 312 14.44 9.65 -21.75
N ILE A 313 13.40 8.83 -21.59
CA ILE A 313 12.16 9.22 -20.93
C ILE A 313 12.42 9.44 -19.44
N ARG A 314 11.93 10.54 -18.89
CA ARG A 314 12.17 10.89 -17.47
C ARG A 314 11.09 10.42 -16.53
N ASP A 315 9.83 10.54 -16.93
CA ASP A 315 8.68 10.00 -16.20
C ASP A 315 7.54 9.68 -17.17
N PHE A 316 6.61 8.84 -16.70
CA PHE A 316 5.41 8.46 -17.42
C PHE A 316 4.24 8.22 -16.46
N SER A 317 3.02 8.36 -16.94
CA SER A 317 1.82 8.10 -16.16
C SER A 317 0.68 7.63 -17.05
N TRP A 318 -0.11 6.67 -16.58
CA TRP A 318 -1.31 6.21 -17.28
C TRP A 318 -2.48 7.15 -17.04
N SER A 319 -3.32 7.33 -18.06
CA SER A 319 -4.65 7.92 -17.86
C SER A 319 -5.45 7.04 -16.89
N PRO A 320 -6.13 7.64 -15.89
CA PRO A 320 -6.94 6.89 -14.93
C PRO A 320 -8.17 6.18 -15.51
N SER A 321 -8.59 6.49 -16.74
CA SER A 321 -9.80 5.93 -17.36
C SER A 321 -9.55 5.22 -18.69
N ASP A 322 -8.66 5.77 -19.51
CA ASP A 322 -8.37 5.27 -20.85
C ASP A 322 -6.97 4.63 -20.91
N ASN A 323 -6.75 3.72 -21.86
CA ASN A 323 -5.43 3.10 -22.08
C ASN A 323 -4.47 4.05 -22.82
N ILE A 324 -4.34 5.28 -22.31
CA ILE A 324 -3.47 6.34 -22.82
C ILE A 324 -2.30 6.48 -21.85
N LEU A 325 -1.09 6.50 -22.40
CA LEU A 325 0.16 6.70 -21.69
C LEU A 325 0.67 8.11 -21.96
N ALA A 326 0.81 8.93 -20.91
CA ALA A 326 1.55 10.17 -20.99
C ALA A 326 3.00 9.93 -20.59
N TYR A 327 3.96 10.45 -21.35
CA TYR A 327 5.37 10.46 -20.96
C TYR A 327 6.05 11.72 -21.46
N TRP A 328 7.18 12.06 -20.86
CA TRP A 328 7.96 13.21 -21.30
C TRP A 328 9.44 12.90 -21.46
N VAL A 329 10.04 13.57 -22.44
CA VAL A 329 11.44 13.49 -22.79
C VAL A 329 12.06 14.87 -22.56
N PRO A 330 13.18 14.97 -21.82
CA PRO A 330 13.86 16.22 -21.55
C PRO A 330 14.54 16.77 -22.80
N GLU A 331 14.89 18.05 -22.75
CA GLU A 331 15.63 18.72 -23.81
C GLU A 331 17.03 18.09 -23.99
N SER A 332 17.42 17.90 -25.24
CA SER A 332 18.76 17.46 -25.65
C SER A 332 19.36 18.49 -26.63
N ASP A 333 20.66 18.41 -26.91
CA ASP A 333 21.40 19.45 -27.66
C ASP A 333 20.74 19.86 -28.99
N ASN A 334 20.01 18.95 -29.64
CA ASN A 334 19.30 19.20 -30.91
C ASN A 334 17.79 18.97 -30.88
N THR A 335 17.19 18.61 -29.72
CA THR A 335 15.74 18.34 -29.64
C THR A 335 15.11 19.02 -28.44
N PRO A 336 13.99 19.75 -28.62
CA PRO A 336 13.27 20.34 -27.50
C PRO A 336 12.73 19.27 -26.56
N ALA A 337 12.42 19.66 -25.33
CA ALA A 337 11.65 18.79 -24.44
C ALA A 337 10.28 18.52 -25.07
N ARG A 338 9.75 17.32 -24.92
CA ARG A 338 8.42 16.98 -25.46
C ARG A 338 7.61 16.16 -24.48
N VAL A 339 6.32 16.45 -24.43
CA VAL A 339 5.32 15.64 -23.74
C VAL A 339 4.49 14.95 -24.80
N VAL A 340 4.32 13.64 -24.66
CA VAL A 340 3.64 12.79 -25.64
C VAL A 340 2.50 12.05 -24.95
N LEU A 341 1.32 12.09 -25.57
CA LEU A 341 0.19 11.21 -25.28
C LEU A 341 0.18 10.08 -26.31
N MET A 342 0.26 8.84 -25.85
CA MET A 342 0.30 7.66 -26.71
C MET A 342 -0.82 6.69 -26.35
N GLU A 343 -1.54 6.19 -27.35
CA GLU A 343 -2.54 5.14 -27.16
C GLU A 343 -1.87 3.75 -27.08
N VAL A 344 -2.33 2.89 -26.19
CA VAL A 344 -1.90 1.49 -26.05
C VAL A 344 -3.10 0.57 -26.30
N PRO A 345 -2.99 -0.44 -27.20
CA PRO A 345 -1.76 -1.04 -27.73
C PRO A 345 -1.27 -0.48 -29.08
N SER A 346 -1.99 0.43 -29.74
CA SER A 346 -1.65 0.93 -31.09
C SER A 346 -0.27 1.60 -31.17
N ARG A 347 0.22 2.16 -30.05
CA ARG A 347 1.42 3.00 -29.93
C ARG A 347 1.36 4.25 -30.80
N GLN A 348 0.16 4.67 -31.19
CA GLN A 348 -0.05 5.89 -31.94
C GLN A 348 0.11 7.09 -31.00
N GLU A 349 0.97 8.05 -31.38
CA GLU A 349 1.05 9.34 -30.70
C GLU A 349 -0.20 10.16 -31.04
N LEU A 350 -1.04 10.41 -30.04
CA LEU A 350 -2.30 11.15 -30.14
C LEU A 350 -2.06 12.66 -30.14
N CYS A 351 -1.17 13.11 -29.26
CA CYS A 351 -0.82 14.51 -29.10
C CYS A 351 0.63 14.62 -28.64
N THR A 352 1.39 15.53 -29.25
CA THR A 352 2.78 15.82 -28.88
C THR A 352 2.94 17.33 -28.74
N LYS A 353 3.40 17.77 -27.56
CA LYS A 353 3.67 19.17 -27.25
C LYS A 353 5.17 19.36 -27.02
N ASN A 354 5.78 20.22 -27.81
CA ASN A 354 7.18 20.62 -27.64
C ASN A 354 7.27 21.82 -26.69
N LEU A 355 8.25 21.78 -25.78
CA LEU A 355 8.52 22.75 -24.74
C LEU A 355 10.01 23.11 -24.75
N PHE A 356 10.32 24.35 -24.38
CA PHE A 356 11.69 24.89 -24.38
C PHE A 356 12.03 25.42 -22.98
N SER A 357 13.32 25.34 -22.62
CA SER A 357 13.83 25.86 -21.35
C SER A 357 13.19 25.18 -20.13
N VAL A 358 13.04 23.86 -20.21
CA VAL A 358 12.38 23.04 -19.19
C VAL A 358 13.39 22.51 -18.19
N ALA A 359 13.14 22.74 -16.89
CA ALA A 359 13.90 22.13 -15.81
C ALA A 359 13.28 20.79 -15.39
N GLU A 360 11.96 20.75 -15.21
CA GLU A 360 11.21 19.59 -14.72
C GLU A 360 9.77 19.61 -15.24
N ILE A 361 9.18 18.43 -15.42
CA ILE A 361 7.77 18.26 -15.79
C ILE A 361 7.13 17.25 -14.86
N SER A 362 5.99 17.65 -14.29
CA SER A 362 5.09 16.76 -13.54
C SER A 362 3.79 16.55 -14.31
N LEU A 363 3.39 15.28 -14.45
CA LEU A 363 2.19 14.87 -15.18
C LEU A 363 1.04 14.60 -14.20
N LEU A 364 0.04 15.47 -14.17
CA LEU A 364 -1.03 15.46 -13.17
C LEU A 364 -2.39 15.18 -13.84
N TRP A 365 -2.83 13.93 -13.77
CA TRP A 365 -4.10 13.49 -14.35
C TRP A 365 -5.30 13.87 -13.50
N HIS A 366 -6.38 14.29 -14.16
CA HIS A 366 -7.71 14.34 -13.56
C HIS A 366 -8.20 12.90 -13.28
N GLU A 367 -8.91 12.70 -12.17
CA GLU A 367 -9.33 11.35 -11.73
C GLU A 367 -10.21 10.61 -12.76
N GLN A 368 -10.98 11.34 -13.56
CA GLN A 368 -11.80 10.76 -14.66
C GLN A 368 -11.03 10.63 -15.99
N GLY A 369 -9.77 11.08 -16.05
CA GLY A 369 -8.95 11.11 -17.26
C GLY A 369 -9.37 12.15 -18.31
N ASP A 370 -10.27 13.08 -17.96
CA ASP A 370 -10.77 14.10 -18.88
C ASP A 370 -9.73 15.20 -19.18
N PHE A 371 -8.84 15.46 -18.23
CA PHE A 371 -7.81 16.49 -18.30
C PHE A 371 -6.45 15.96 -17.85
N LEU A 372 -5.39 16.48 -18.44
CA LEU A 372 -4.01 16.32 -17.98
C LEU A 372 -3.41 17.71 -17.78
N ALA A 373 -3.04 18.04 -16.53
CA ALA A 373 -2.21 19.20 -16.25
C ALA A 373 -0.74 18.80 -16.35
N VAL A 374 -0.03 19.39 -17.29
CA VAL A 374 1.42 19.31 -17.38
C VAL A 374 1.98 20.50 -16.63
N GLN A 375 2.49 20.28 -15.42
CA GLN A 375 3.18 21.30 -14.65
C GLN A 375 4.62 21.39 -15.15
N VAL A 376 4.95 22.50 -15.80
CA VAL A 376 6.27 22.74 -16.39
C VAL A 376 7.00 23.75 -15.51
N LEU A 377 8.09 23.30 -14.88
CA LEU A 377 9.04 24.21 -14.25
C LEU A 377 9.99 24.74 -15.32
N ARG A 378 9.83 26.00 -15.71
CA ARG A 378 10.69 26.66 -16.69
C ARG A 378 11.88 27.31 -15.99
N CYS A 379 12.99 27.45 -16.70
CA CYS A 379 14.18 28.13 -16.21
C CYS A 379 14.73 29.13 -17.24
N ALA A 380 15.26 30.26 -16.78
CA ALA A 380 15.86 31.26 -17.67
C ALA A 380 17.31 30.91 -18.06
N LYS A 381 18.08 30.35 -17.11
CA LYS A 381 19.47 29.92 -17.34
C LYS A 381 19.78 28.63 -16.60
N LYS A 382 20.52 27.74 -17.28
CA LYS A 382 21.15 26.54 -16.71
C LYS A 382 22.58 26.89 -16.29
N LYS A 383 22.89 26.84 -14.99
CA LYS A 383 24.26 26.98 -14.49
C LYS A 383 24.74 25.61 -13.99
N LEU A 384 25.94 25.21 -14.39
CA LEU A 384 26.64 24.08 -13.78
C LEU A 384 27.37 24.61 -12.55
N ASP A 385 27.03 24.10 -11.38
CA ASP A 385 27.79 24.36 -10.16
C ASP A 385 29.09 23.54 -10.17
N GLY A 386 30.08 23.96 -9.37
CA GLY A 386 31.42 23.36 -9.32
C GLY A 386 31.44 21.85 -9.02
N GLU A 387 30.34 21.30 -8.50
CA GLU A 387 30.14 19.88 -8.18
C GLU A 387 29.41 19.08 -9.29
N LYS A 388 29.32 19.59 -10.53
CA LYS A 388 28.54 18.99 -11.65
C LYS A 388 27.02 18.92 -11.42
N GLN A 389 26.50 19.56 -10.38
CA GLN A 389 25.05 19.71 -10.20
C GLN A 389 24.50 20.86 -11.05
N VAL A 390 23.39 20.60 -11.73
CA VAL A 390 22.71 21.61 -12.55
C VAL A 390 21.84 22.46 -11.65
N LYS A 391 22.16 23.75 -11.56
CA LYS A 391 21.35 24.75 -10.86
C LYS A 391 20.57 25.59 -11.87
N TYR A 392 19.26 25.60 -11.73
CA TYR A 392 18.36 26.41 -12.57
C TYR A 392 18.16 27.79 -11.94
N VAL A 393 18.28 28.86 -12.73
CA VAL A 393 18.14 30.25 -12.27
C VAL A 393 16.95 30.92 -12.96
N GLY A 394 16.17 31.68 -12.19
CA GLY A 394 14.98 32.39 -12.69
C GLY A 394 13.85 31.44 -13.04
N THR A 395 13.50 30.53 -12.11
CA THR A 395 12.47 29.52 -12.34
C THR A 395 11.07 30.07 -12.14
N TYR A 396 10.15 29.70 -13.02
CA TYR A 396 8.73 30.01 -12.90
C TYR A 396 7.91 28.82 -13.43
N THR A 397 6.64 28.73 -13.01
CA THR A 397 5.78 27.58 -13.30
C THR A 397 4.74 27.91 -14.35
N ASN A 398 4.60 27.04 -15.34
CA ASN A 398 3.53 27.09 -16.33
C ASN A 398 2.72 25.80 -16.27
N PHE A 399 1.41 25.91 -16.44
CA PHE A 399 0.53 24.78 -16.62
C PHE A 399 0.10 24.72 -18.08
N GLU A 400 0.31 23.56 -18.71
CA GLU A 400 -0.27 23.23 -20.01
C GLU A 400 -1.37 22.19 -19.76
N ILE A 401 -2.63 22.60 -19.87
CA ILE A 401 -3.80 21.76 -19.58
C ILE A 401 -4.32 21.16 -20.87
N VAL A 402 -4.15 19.86 -21.03
CA VAL A 402 -4.63 19.11 -22.19
C VAL A 402 -6.05 18.61 -21.94
N ARG A 403 -6.96 18.85 -22.88
CA ARG A 403 -8.36 18.39 -22.81
C ARG A 403 -8.54 17.11 -23.63
N LEU A 404 -8.79 15.98 -22.97
CA LEU A 404 -8.83 14.67 -23.64
C LEU A 404 -10.16 14.36 -24.34
N ARG A 405 -11.26 15.01 -23.94
CA ARG A 405 -12.60 14.76 -24.49
C ARG A 405 -12.94 15.66 -25.68
N GLU A 406 -12.08 16.62 -26.01
CA GLU A 406 -12.27 17.54 -27.13
C GLU A 406 -11.44 17.08 -28.35
N LYS A 407 -11.93 17.35 -29.56
CA LYS A 407 -11.23 16.94 -30.80
C LYS A 407 -9.86 17.60 -30.88
N LEU A 408 -8.85 16.85 -31.33
CA LEU A 408 -7.47 17.29 -31.51
C LEU A 408 -6.72 17.65 -30.21
N TYR A 409 -7.25 17.31 -29.03
CA TYR A 409 -6.58 17.50 -27.73
C TYR A 409 -6.09 18.94 -27.51
N PRO A 410 -6.98 19.95 -27.48
CA PRO A 410 -6.58 21.33 -27.30
C PRO A 410 -5.84 21.51 -25.96
N VAL A 411 -4.87 22.42 -25.96
CA VAL A 411 -3.98 22.68 -24.83
C VAL A 411 -4.13 24.13 -24.38
N ASP A 412 -4.66 24.32 -23.18
CA ASP A 412 -4.77 25.63 -22.54
C ASP A 412 -3.48 25.97 -21.79
N GLN A 413 -2.99 27.19 -21.95
CA GLN A 413 -1.78 27.66 -21.29
C GLN A 413 -2.13 28.61 -20.14
N LEU A 414 -1.60 28.30 -18.95
CA LEU A 414 -1.74 29.12 -17.75
C LEU A 414 -0.35 29.41 -17.17
N GLU A 415 0.04 30.68 -17.18
CA GLU A 415 1.30 31.15 -16.58
C GLU A 415 1.05 31.69 -15.18
N VAL A 416 1.79 31.19 -14.19
CA VAL A 416 1.63 31.61 -12.79
C VAL A 416 2.83 32.43 -12.34
N LYS A 417 2.55 33.66 -11.89
CA LYS A 417 3.57 34.60 -11.39
C LYS A 417 3.90 34.33 -9.92
N GLY A 418 4.45 33.15 -9.63
CA GLY A 418 4.82 32.75 -8.27
C GLY A 418 5.39 31.34 -8.20
N THR A 419 5.86 30.95 -7.02
CA THR A 419 6.23 29.56 -6.76
C THR A 419 4.98 28.77 -6.47
N VAL A 420 4.78 27.67 -7.20
CA VAL A 420 3.60 26.81 -7.04
C VAL A 420 3.97 25.54 -6.30
N SER A 421 3.13 25.14 -5.35
CA SER A 421 3.19 23.85 -4.67
C SER A 421 1.81 23.20 -4.56
N ASN A 422 1.78 21.88 -4.36
CA ASN A 422 0.56 21.10 -4.07
C ASN A 422 -0.60 21.33 -5.04
N PHE A 423 -0.37 21.11 -6.34
CA PHE A 423 -1.46 21.09 -7.31
C PHE A 423 -2.38 19.89 -7.07
N GLN A 424 -3.70 20.11 -7.07
CA GLN A 424 -4.71 19.06 -7.05
C GLN A 424 -5.93 19.39 -7.91
N TRP A 425 -6.37 18.40 -8.68
CA TRP A 425 -7.65 18.40 -9.37
C TRP A 425 -8.80 18.24 -8.38
N GLU A 426 -9.93 18.89 -8.67
CA GLU A 426 -11.19 18.61 -8.00
C GLU A 426 -11.71 17.21 -8.39
N PRO A 427 -11.96 16.31 -7.43
CA PRO A 427 -12.61 15.04 -7.68
C PRO A 427 -13.99 15.24 -8.32
N CYS A 428 -14.24 14.56 -9.42
CA CYS A 428 -15.49 14.63 -10.18
C CYS A 428 -15.88 16.01 -10.75
N GLY A 429 -14.97 16.97 -10.79
CA GLY A 429 -15.22 18.35 -11.24
C GLY A 429 -14.44 18.74 -12.50
N THR A 430 -14.38 20.04 -12.76
CA THR A 430 -13.55 20.67 -13.81
C THR A 430 -12.55 21.67 -13.22
N ARG A 431 -12.57 21.86 -11.90
CA ARG A 431 -11.70 22.79 -11.20
C ARG A 431 -10.42 22.13 -10.76
N PHE A 432 -9.43 22.95 -10.47
CA PHE A 432 -8.22 22.55 -9.78
C PHE A 432 -7.76 23.67 -8.86
N ALA A 433 -6.96 23.31 -7.87
CA ALA A 433 -6.37 24.25 -6.94
C ALA A 433 -4.88 23.97 -6.74
N PHE A 434 -4.13 25.00 -6.43
CA PHE A 434 -2.74 24.90 -6.03
C PHE A 434 -2.39 25.98 -5.01
N LEU A 435 -1.34 25.74 -4.23
CA LEU A 435 -0.75 26.76 -3.37
C LEU A 435 0.19 27.61 -4.20
N GLN A 436 0.10 28.93 -4.04
CA GLN A 436 1.03 29.88 -4.63
C GLN A 436 1.63 30.78 -3.57
N SER A 437 2.94 30.97 -3.64
CA SER A 437 3.65 31.98 -2.84
C SER A 437 4.16 33.07 -3.76
N VAL A 438 3.72 34.31 -3.48
CA VAL A 438 4.18 35.51 -4.17
C VAL A 438 5.42 36.03 -3.46
N THR A 439 6.28 36.78 -4.15
CA THR A 439 7.53 37.37 -3.61
C THR A 439 7.36 38.14 -2.30
N SER A 440 6.15 38.59 -1.99
CA SER A 440 5.78 39.23 -0.70
C SER A 440 5.77 38.27 0.50
N GLY A 441 5.97 36.97 0.30
CA GLY A 441 5.96 35.93 1.34
C GLY A 441 4.55 35.51 1.78
N LYS A 442 3.49 36.09 1.19
CA LYS A 442 2.11 35.65 1.41
C LYS A 442 1.86 34.34 0.68
N LEU A 443 1.16 33.43 1.37
CA LEU A 443 0.72 32.16 0.82
C LEU A 443 -0.78 32.25 0.53
N SER A 444 -1.16 31.94 -0.70
CA SER A 444 -2.55 31.97 -1.14
C SER A 444 -2.90 30.66 -1.84
N ILE A 445 -4.15 30.23 -1.72
CA ILE A 445 -4.70 29.16 -2.54
C ILE A 445 -5.34 29.78 -3.78
N ALA A 446 -4.99 29.28 -4.96
CA ALA A 446 -5.61 29.71 -6.21
C ALA A 446 -6.47 28.59 -6.78
N ILE A 447 -7.73 28.90 -7.08
CA ILE A 447 -8.71 27.96 -7.63
C ILE A 447 -9.05 28.41 -9.05
N TYR A 448 -8.90 27.49 -10.00
CA TYR A 448 -9.18 27.71 -11.41
C TYR A 448 -10.21 26.69 -11.90
N ASP A 449 -10.91 27.03 -12.98
CA ASP A 449 -11.90 26.17 -13.61
C ASP A 449 -11.61 26.00 -15.11
N VAL A 450 -11.65 24.75 -15.56
CA VAL A 450 -11.52 24.35 -16.96
C VAL A 450 -12.92 24.25 -17.56
N SER A 451 -13.58 25.40 -17.72
CA SER A 451 -14.93 25.47 -18.30
C SER A 451 -14.94 24.94 -19.75
N ARG A 452 -16.01 24.23 -20.14
CA ARG A 452 -16.15 23.68 -21.50
C ARG A 452 -16.25 24.81 -22.53
N GLY A 453 -15.41 24.76 -23.56
CA GLY A 453 -15.45 25.71 -24.70
C GLY A 453 -14.90 27.12 -24.42
N THR A 454 -14.37 27.38 -23.23
CA THR A 454 -13.67 28.63 -22.90
C THR A 454 -12.29 28.33 -22.34
N ASN A 455 -11.38 29.29 -22.43
CA ASN A 455 -10.07 29.21 -21.76
C ASN A 455 -10.25 29.02 -20.25
N VAL A 456 -9.18 28.53 -19.60
CA VAL A 456 -9.09 28.36 -18.15
C VAL A 456 -9.39 29.70 -17.46
N ARG A 457 -10.34 29.68 -16.52
CA ARG A 457 -10.76 30.87 -15.77
C ARG A 457 -10.30 30.80 -14.33
N GLU A 458 -9.83 31.92 -13.80
CA GLU A 458 -9.62 32.08 -12.36
C GLU A 458 -10.98 32.18 -11.66
N VAL A 459 -11.22 31.30 -10.68
CA VAL A 459 -12.46 31.30 -9.89
C VAL A 459 -12.28 32.20 -8.68
N THR A 460 -11.23 31.95 -7.90
CA THR A 460 -10.90 32.74 -6.71
C THR A 460 -9.44 32.54 -6.31
N VAL A 461 -8.88 33.54 -5.64
CA VAL A 461 -7.59 33.46 -4.95
C VAL A 461 -7.82 33.90 -3.51
N LEU A 462 -7.49 33.04 -2.55
CA LEU A 462 -7.72 33.30 -1.14
C LEU A 462 -6.39 33.29 -0.38
N ASP A 463 -6.16 34.36 0.38
CA ASP A 463 -5.01 34.44 1.28
C ASP A 463 -5.23 33.50 2.48
N LEU A 464 -4.26 32.62 2.72
CA LEU A 464 -4.28 31.69 3.85
C LEU A 464 -3.72 32.38 5.08
N ALA A 465 -4.24 32.02 6.26
CA ALA A 465 -3.81 32.63 7.51
C ALA A 465 -2.41 32.17 7.93
N SER A 466 -2.08 30.91 7.65
CA SER A 466 -0.78 30.34 8.00
C SER A 466 0.15 30.28 6.79
N PRO A 467 1.32 30.95 6.83
CA PRO A 467 2.34 30.81 5.79
C PRO A 467 3.02 29.44 5.81
N ARG A 468 2.76 28.60 6.84
CA ARG A 468 3.29 27.23 6.97
C ARG A 468 2.42 26.16 6.31
N THR A 469 1.32 26.54 5.65
CA THR A 469 0.46 25.59 4.94
C THR A 469 1.24 24.91 3.81
N ASN A 470 1.19 23.58 3.78
CA ASN A 470 2.01 22.78 2.86
C ASN A 470 1.26 21.58 2.26
N ASP A 471 -0.02 21.39 2.59
CA ASP A 471 -0.86 20.38 1.98
C ASP A 471 -2.24 20.95 1.65
N LEU A 472 -2.79 20.46 0.54
CA LEU A 472 -4.15 20.71 0.09
C LEU A 472 -4.83 19.36 -0.07
N ARG A 473 -6.08 19.21 0.33
CA ARG A 473 -6.87 17.98 0.10
C ARG A 473 -8.30 18.32 -0.27
N TRP A 474 -8.69 17.99 -1.49
CA TRP A 474 -10.08 18.05 -1.92
C TRP A 474 -10.93 16.95 -1.26
N SER A 475 -12.18 17.30 -0.95
CA SER A 475 -13.19 16.31 -0.61
C SER A 475 -13.39 15.33 -1.76
N SER A 476 -13.59 14.05 -1.45
CA SER A 476 -13.80 12.96 -2.42
C SER A 476 -14.99 13.16 -3.37
N LYS A 477 -15.87 14.14 -3.09
CA LYS A 477 -17.00 14.55 -3.95
C LYS A 477 -16.84 15.94 -4.55
N GLY A 478 -15.70 16.58 -4.35
CA GLY A 478 -15.43 17.95 -4.75
C GLY A 478 -16.12 18.99 -3.86
N GLY A 479 -16.09 20.25 -4.30
CA GLY A 479 -16.74 21.40 -3.68
C GLY A 479 -15.99 21.99 -2.49
N ILE A 480 -15.32 21.16 -1.68
CA ILE A 480 -14.63 21.57 -0.45
C ILE A 480 -13.15 21.17 -0.51
N ILE A 481 -12.28 22.08 -0.08
CA ILE A 481 -10.84 21.87 0.05
C ILE A 481 -10.46 22.12 1.50
N VAL A 482 -9.56 21.30 2.05
CA VAL A 482 -8.87 21.63 3.30
C VAL A 482 -7.42 21.96 3.00
N ALA A 483 -7.02 23.14 3.46
CA ALA A 483 -5.63 23.57 3.45
C ALA A 483 -5.05 23.36 4.84
N ALA A 484 -3.89 22.70 4.93
CA ALA A 484 -3.30 22.32 6.21
C ALA A 484 -1.79 22.54 6.28
N GLY A 485 -1.33 22.98 7.46
CA GLY A 485 0.09 23.00 7.81
C GLY A 485 0.52 21.67 8.45
N LEU A 486 0.79 20.64 7.64
CA LEU A 486 1.25 19.35 8.16
C LEU A 486 2.64 19.46 8.78
N ARG A 487 2.87 18.69 9.85
CA ARG A 487 4.14 18.59 10.58
C ARG A 487 4.62 19.95 11.12
N SER A 488 3.68 20.86 11.35
CA SER A 488 3.90 22.16 12.00
C SER A 488 3.40 22.11 13.45
N ALA A 489 3.97 22.95 14.31
CA ALA A 489 3.55 23.01 15.72
C ALA A 489 2.09 23.46 15.87
N ASP A 490 1.68 24.49 15.11
CA ASP A 490 0.34 25.08 15.24
C ASP A 490 -0.75 24.20 14.62
N GLY A 491 -0.45 23.49 13.54
CA GLY A 491 -1.38 22.55 12.92
C GLY A 491 -2.72 23.15 12.50
N ILE A 492 -2.68 24.35 11.90
CA ILE A 492 -3.87 25.08 11.44
C ILE A 492 -4.46 24.38 10.20
N LEU A 493 -5.78 24.23 10.22
CA LEU A 493 -6.63 23.68 9.17
C LEU A 493 -7.61 24.75 8.70
N GLU A 494 -7.64 25.07 7.42
CA GLU A 494 -8.61 26.01 6.83
C GLU A 494 -9.52 25.25 5.86
N PHE A 495 -10.83 25.25 6.15
CA PHE A 495 -11.86 24.61 5.34
C PHE A 495 -12.39 25.63 4.34
N ILE A 496 -12.33 25.30 3.05
CA ILE A 496 -12.58 26.26 1.95
C ILE A 496 -13.66 25.70 1.04
N SER A 497 -14.71 26.49 0.81
CA SER A 497 -15.72 26.20 -0.21
C SER A 497 -15.24 26.71 -1.55
N ALA A 498 -14.94 25.80 -2.48
CA ALA A 498 -14.61 26.15 -3.86
C ALA A 498 -15.84 26.66 -4.63
N ASN A 499 -17.06 26.35 -4.16
CA ASN A 499 -18.31 26.80 -4.78
C ASN A 499 -18.59 28.27 -4.46
N ASP A 500 -18.42 28.65 -3.20
CA ASP A 500 -18.67 30.02 -2.73
C ASP A 500 -17.40 30.89 -2.80
N GLY A 501 -16.24 30.27 -3.00
CA GLY A 501 -14.95 30.93 -3.05
C GLY A 501 -14.57 31.59 -1.72
N GLN A 502 -14.87 30.95 -0.59
CA GLN A 502 -14.65 31.50 0.74
C GLN A 502 -14.16 30.46 1.74
N ILE A 503 -13.47 30.92 2.79
CA ILE A 503 -13.07 30.10 3.94
C ILE A 503 -14.31 29.91 4.84
N LEU A 504 -14.73 28.66 5.05
CA LEU A 504 -15.89 28.29 5.85
C LEU A 504 -15.58 28.25 7.34
N ALA A 505 -14.44 27.64 7.70
CA ALA A 505 -14.06 27.41 9.08
C ALA A 505 -12.56 27.26 9.23
N LYS A 506 -12.08 27.49 10.46
CA LYS A 506 -10.71 27.25 10.87
C LYS A 506 -10.72 26.24 12.01
N GLY A 507 -9.89 25.22 11.90
CA GLY A 507 -9.66 24.21 12.92
C GLY A 507 -8.18 24.19 13.30
N GLU A 508 -7.90 23.72 14.50
CA GLU A 508 -6.53 23.55 14.98
C GLU A 508 -6.35 22.11 15.43
N HIS A 509 -5.31 21.46 14.91
CA HIS A 509 -4.84 20.15 15.37
C HIS A 509 -3.32 20.18 15.46
N PRO A 510 -2.76 20.54 16.63
CA PRO A 510 -1.31 20.67 16.81
C PRO A 510 -0.56 19.42 16.39
N THR A 511 0.59 19.59 15.72
CA THR A 511 1.47 18.50 15.27
C THR A 511 0.83 17.48 14.32
N VAL A 512 -0.28 17.84 13.65
CA VAL A 512 -0.93 16.99 12.65
C VAL A 512 0.06 16.49 11.61
N SER A 513 0.10 15.18 11.41
CA SER A 513 1.07 14.52 10.53
C SER A 513 0.51 14.17 9.15
N ASP A 514 -0.76 13.78 9.08
CA ASP A 514 -1.45 13.41 7.86
C ASP A 514 -2.96 13.69 7.95
N ILE A 515 -3.58 13.91 6.79
CA ILE A 515 -4.99 14.26 6.62
C ILE A 515 -5.58 13.43 5.49
N GLN A 516 -6.74 12.81 5.76
CA GLN A 516 -7.43 11.98 4.79
C GLN A 516 -8.95 12.22 4.84
N TRP A 517 -9.53 12.48 3.68
CA TRP A 517 -10.97 12.48 3.49
C TRP A 517 -11.51 11.07 3.48
N ASP A 518 -12.71 10.91 4.02
CA ASP A 518 -13.47 9.69 3.83
C ASP A 518 -13.90 9.55 2.34
N PRO A 519 -14.21 8.35 1.85
CA PRO A 519 -14.58 8.15 0.45
C PRO A 519 -15.88 8.84 0.03
N THR A 520 -16.72 9.26 1.00
CA THR A 520 -17.97 9.99 0.72
C THR A 520 -17.80 11.49 0.76
N GLY A 521 -16.67 12.01 1.27
CA GLY A 521 -16.38 13.44 1.36
C GLY A 521 -17.16 14.18 2.46
N ARG A 522 -17.78 13.45 3.39
CA ARG A 522 -18.55 13.99 4.52
C ARG A 522 -17.67 14.29 5.74
N TYR A 523 -16.59 13.54 5.89
CA TYR A 523 -15.74 13.55 7.07
C TYR A 523 -14.27 13.60 6.67
N ILE A 524 -13.50 14.27 7.51
CA ILE A 524 -12.05 14.32 7.38
C ILE A 524 -11.42 13.82 8.67
N ALA A 525 -10.44 12.94 8.52
CA ALA A 525 -9.63 12.45 9.63
C ALA A 525 -8.27 13.14 9.57
N THR A 526 -7.85 13.67 10.71
CA THR A 526 -6.53 14.25 10.90
C THR A 526 -5.80 13.44 11.96
N THR A 527 -4.54 13.07 11.69
CA THR A 527 -3.84 12.04 12.46
C THR A 527 -2.48 12.53 12.92
N VAL A 528 -2.11 12.17 14.15
CA VAL A 528 -0.76 12.37 14.71
C VAL A 528 -0.10 11.02 14.88
N SER A 529 0.74 10.66 13.91
CA SER A 529 1.46 9.37 13.90
C SER A 529 2.68 9.40 14.83
N SER A 530 2.96 8.24 15.44
CA SER A 530 4.13 8.01 16.29
C SER A 530 5.46 8.12 15.56
N PHE A 531 5.45 8.02 14.22
CA PHE A 531 6.65 8.24 13.40
C PHE A 531 7.13 9.70 13.43
N TYR A 532 6.22 10.66 13.63
CA TYR A 532 6.56 12.08 13.68
C TYR A 532 6.59 12.61 15.11
N GLN A 533 5.64 12.18 15.94
CA GLN A 533 5.50 12.64 17.31
C GLN A 533 5.23 11.47 18.25
N LYS A 534 6.09 11.24 19.24
CA LYS A 534 6.00 10.08 20.14
C LYS A 534 4.88 10.16 21.19
N ASN A 535 4.43 11.38 21.50
CA ASN A 535 3.42 11.66 22.52
C ASN A 535 2.15 12.23 21.89
N ASP A 536 1.05 12.23 22.63
CA ASP A 536 -0.25 12.83 22.21
C ASP A 536 -0.78 12.33 20.85
N ASN A 537 -0.46 11.08 20.51
CA ASN A 537 -1.01 10.44 19.33
C ASN A 537 -2.54 10.39 19.41
N ALA A 538 -3.19 10.95 18.39
CA ALA A 538 -4.64 10.98 18.32
C ALA A 538 -5.11 11.08 16.87
N ILE A 539 -6.38 10.71 16.68
CA ILE A 539 -7.13 10.88 15.44
C ILE A 539 -8.31 11.80 15.74
N TRP A 540 -8.39 12.92 15.03
CA TRP A 540 -9.51 13.85 15.17
C TRP A 540 -10.35 13.77 13.91
N PHE A 541 -11.66 13.60 14.11
CA PHE A 541 -12.63 13.54 13.04
C PHE A 541 -13.37 14.87 12.97
N TRP A 542 -13.45 15.43 11.77
CA TRP A 542 -14.17 16.65 11.49
C TRP A 542 -15.23 16.39 10.43
N ASN A 543 -16.32 17.17 10.46
CA ASN A 543 -17.24 17.18 9.33
C ASN A 543 -16.69 18.04 8.18
N CYS A 544 -17.33 17.95 7.01
CA CYS A 544 -16.92 18.71 5.83
C CYS A 544 -16.99 20.24 5.98
N VAL A 545 -17.72 20.75 6.99
CA VAL A 545 -17.87 22.19 7.27
C VAL A 545 -16.78 22.70 8.23
N GLY A 546 -15.96 21.81 8.80
CA GLY A 546 -14.85 22.15 9.69
C GLY A 546 -15.16 22.11 11.19
N ARG A 547 -16.28 21.51 11.59
CA ARG A 547 -16.59 21.22 13.00
C ARG A 547 -15.90 19.92 13.43
N CYS A 548 -15.08 19.99 14.48
CA CYS A 548 -14.55 18.80 15.15
C CYS A 548 -15.70 18.01 15.81
N LEU A 549 -15.79 16.72 15.48
CA LEU A 549 -16.82 15.81 15.99
C LEU A 549 -16.37 15.16 17.29
N TYR A 550 -15.24 14.46 17.26
CA TYR A 550 -14.64 13.83 18.42
C TYR A 550 -13.15 13.55 18.18
N LYS A 551 -12.44 13.29 19.28
CA LYS A 551 -11.03 12.91 19.32
C LYS A 551 -10.90 11.48 19.82
N MET A 552 -10.17 10.65 19.06
CA MET A 552 -9.81 9.30 19.45
C MET A 552 -8.33 9.27 19.83
N ASN A 553 -8.04 9.21 21.13
CA ASN A 553 -6.67 9.10 21.63
C ASN A 553 -6.22 7.65 21.55
N LEU A 554 -5.15 7.39 20.79
CA LEU A 554 -4.55 6.06 20.67
C LEU A 554 -3.04 6.22 20.79
N ARG A 555 -2.39 5.38 21.59
CA ARG A 555 -0.93 5.43 21.74
C ARG A 555 -0.26 4.81 20.51
N GLY A 556 0.86 5.38 20.05
CA GLY A 556 1.74 4.69 19.10
C GLY A 556 1.12 4.46 17.72
N ILE A 557 0.34 5.43 17.19
CA ILE A 557 -0.36 5.29 15.90
C ILE A 557 0.66 5.20 14.76
N ARG A 558 0.74 4.04 14.09
CA ARG A 558 1.61 3.82 12.93
C ARG A 558 0.93 4.20 11.63
N THR A 559 -0.27 3.66 11.39
CA THR A 559 -0.99 3.86 10.12
C THR A 559 -2.47 4.08 10.36
N PHE A 560 -3.06 5.00 9.60
CA PHE A 560 -4.51 5.21 9.48
C PHE A 560 -4.89 5.21 8.00
N THR A 561 -5.98 4.54 7.65
CA THR A 561 -6.50 4.57 6.28
C THR A 561 -8.00 4.31 6.24
N TRP A 562 -8.72 5.18 5.54
CA TRP A 562 -10.12 4.94 5.19
C TRP A 562 -10.26 3.76 4.22
N ARG A 563 -11.28 2.93 4.42
CA ARG A 563 -11.64 1.85 3.50
C ARG A 563 -12.19 2.45 2.20
N PRO A 564 -11.53 2.29 1.05
CA PRO A 564 -12.02 2.81 -0.23
C PRO A 564 -13.39 2.26 -0.59
N ARG A 565 -14.16 3.01 -1.37
CA ARG A 565 -15.43 2.56 -1.93
C ARG A 565 -15.29 2.30 -3.43
N PRO A 566 -15.80 1.17 -3.94
CA PRO A 566 -15.82 0.95 -5.38
C PRO A 566 -16.71 2.01 -6.07
N PRO A 567 -16.50 2.22 -7.38
CA PRO A 567 -17.40 3.02 -8.20
C PRO A 567 -18.85 2.59 -8.04
N THR A 568 -19.77 3.56 -8.09
CA THR A 568 -21.21 3.32 -7.97
C THR A 568 -21.69 2.40 -9.08
N LEU A 569 -22.65 1.52 -8.75
CA LEU A 569 -23.34 0.66 -9.71
C LEU A 569 -24.55 1.38 -10.36
N LEU A 570 -24.89 2.57 -9.88
CA LEU A 570 -26.05 3.33 -10.35
C LEU A 570 -25.80 3.89 -11.76
N SER A 571 -26.84 3.83 -12.59
CA SER A 571 -26.82 4.48 -13.91
C SER A 571 -26.86 6.00 -13.77
N ALA A 572 -26.45 6.71 -14.84
CA ALA A 572 -26.53 8.18 -14.88
C ALA A 572 -27.97 8.68 -14.66
N GLU A 573 -28.96 7.97 -15.19
CA GLU A 573 -30.39 8.29 -15.02
C GLU A 573 -30.84 8.14 -13.56
N GLN A 574 -30.43 7.06 -12.89
CA GLN A 574 -30.72 6.86 -11.47
C GLN A 574 -30.10 7.95 -10.60
N LEU A 575 -28.85 8.33 -10.89
CA LEU A 575 -28.17 9.43 -10.19
C LEU A 575 -28.90 10.76 -10.40
N GLN A 576 -29.39 11.04 -11.61
CA GLN A 576 -30.20 12.23 -11.88
C GLN A 576 -31.54 12.20 -11.16
N ALA A 577 -32.21 11.05 -11.12
CA ALA A 577 -33.46 10.88 -10.39
C ALA A 577 -33.27 11.10 -8.87
N ILE A 578 -32.18 10.62 -8.29
CA ILE A 578 -31.82 10.86 -6.89
C ILE A 578 -31.60 12.36 -6.65
N LYS A 579 -30.83 13.03 -7.50
CA LYS A 579 -30.60 14.49 -7.41
C LYS A 579 -31.90 15.28 -7.47
N LYS A 580 -32.84 14.88 -8.35
CA LYS A 580 -34.16 15.53 -8.48
C LYS A 580 -35.01 15.36 -7.21
N ASN A 581 -34.91 14.22 -6.55
CA ASN A 581 -35.67 13.88 -5.34
C ASN A 581 -34.91 14.15 -4.03
N MET A 582 -33.78 14.87 -4.09
CA MET A 582 -32.89 15.06 -2.93
C MET A 582 -33.60 15.67 -1.72
N SER A 583 -34.53 16.60 -1.92
CA SER A 583 -35.29 17.20 -0.81
C SER A 583 -36.08 16.16 -0.01
N LYS A 584 -36.65 15.15 -0.67
CA LYS A 584 -37.40 14.08 0.00
C LYS A 584 -36.47 13.20 0.83
N TYR A 585 -35.35 12.80 0.24
CA TYR A 585 -34.34 11.99 0.92
C TYR A 585 -33.72 12.72 2.10
N ASN A 586 -33.42 14.01 1.96
CA ASN A 586 -32.89 14.83 3.05
C ASN A 586 -33.83 14.85 4.26
N SER A 587 -35.14 15.03 4.05
CA SER A 587 -36.11 15.00 5.15
C SER A 587 -36.23 13.62 5.80
N GLN A 588 -36.17 12.54 5.01
CA GLN A 588 -36.20 11.16 5.53
C GLN A 588 -34.95 10.85 6.37
N LEU A 589 -33.76 11.07 5.79
CA LEU A 589 -32.48 10.83 6.45
C LEU A 589 -32.30 11.71 7.71
N ALA A 590 -32.70 12.98 7.66
CA ALA A 590 -32.62 13.86 8.83
C ALA A 590 -33.53 13.39 9.98
N ASN A 591 -34.68 12.78 9.67
CA ASN A 591 -35.56 12.19 10.69
C ASN A 591 -34.96 10.90 11.26
N GLU A 592 -34.41 10.03 10.41
CA GLU A 592 -33.70 8.80 10.83
C GLU A 592 -32.49 9.14 11.72
N ASP A 593 -31.66 10.10 11.32
CA ASP A 593 -30.51 10.57 12.09
C ASP A 593 -30.93 11.12 13.46
N ARG A 594 -32.03 11.88 13.52
CA ARG A 594 -32.56 12.41 14.79
C ARG A 594 -33.04 11.29 15.71
N MET A 595 -33.72 10.28 15.16
CA MET A 595 -34.19 9.12 15.92
C MET A 595 -33.02 8.29 16.45
N LEU A 596 -31.99 8.06 15.62
CA LEU A 596 -30.77 7.34 16.00
C LEU A 596 -29.99 8.09 17.08
N ALA A 597 -29.82 9.41 16.92
CA ALA A 597 -29.15 10.25 17.92
C ALA A 597 -29.89 10.20 19.27
N SER A 598 -31.23 10.22 19.26
CA SER A 598 -32.05 10.10 20.47
C SER A 598 -31.87 8.74 21.16
N LYS A 599 -31.91 7.63 20.39
CA LYS A 599 -31.72 6.28 20.92
C LYS A 599 -30.31 6.08 21.49
N ALA A 600 -29.28 6.47 20.74
CA ALA A 600 -27.89 6.35 21.16
C ALA A 600 -27.58 7.21 22.38
N SER A 601 -28.13 8.43 22.43
CA SER A 601 -27.98 9.32 23.59
C SER A 601 -28.62 8.70 24.83
N ARG A 602 -29.80 8.08 24.70
CA ARG A 602 -30.49 7.41 25.82
C ARG A 602 -29.70 6.22 26.35
N GLU A 603 -29.27 5.30 25.48
CA GLU A 603 -28.50 4.11 25.88
C GLU A 603 -27.16 4.51 26.53
N LEU A 604 -26.48 5.53 26.00
CA LEU A 604 -25.25 6.06 26.59
C LEU A 604 -25.51 6.70 27.96
N LEU A 605 -26.59 7.46 28.10
CA LEU A 605 -26.97 8.07 29.38
C LEU A 605 -27.26 7.00 30.43
N GLU A 606 -28.01 5.97 30.07
CA GLU A 606 -28.35 4.85 30.95
C GLU A 606 -27.09 4.09 31.39
N LYS A 607 -26.15 3.82 30.47
CA LYS A 607 -24.88 3.17 30.81
C LYS A 607 -24.01 4.04 31.72
N ARG A 608 -23.89 5.34 31.43
CA ARG A 608 -23.17 6.30 32.30
C ARG A 608 -23.81 6.38 33.68
N GLN A 609 -25.13 6.47 33.74
CA GLN A 609 -25.88 6.51 34.99
C GLN A 609 -25.65 5.24 35.80
N LYS A 610 -25.70 4.07 35.18
CA LYS A 610 -25.41 2.78 35.82
C LYS A 610 -24.00 2.74 36.42
N LEU A 611 -22.98 3.10 35.64
CA LEU A 611 -21.59 3.14 36.11
C LEU A 611 -21.39 4.16 37.25
N LEU A 612 -22.02 5.33 37.15
CA LEU A 612 -21.96 6.35 38.19
C LEU A 612 -22.64 5.86 39.48
N THR A 613 -23.77 5.16 39.36
CA THR A 613 -24.45 4.53 40.50
C THR A 613 -23.58 3.44 41.13
N GLU A 614 -23.00 2.54 40.34
CA GLU A 614 -22.07 1.50 40.81
C GLU A 614 -20.86 2.11 41.53
N PHE A 615 -20.24 3.15 40.94
CA PHE A 615 -19.13 3.88 41.54
C PHE A 615 -19.54 4.56 42.85
N ASN A 616 -20.71 5.20 42.91
CA ASN A 616 -21.21 5.83 44.12
C ASN A 616 -21.51 4.81 45.22
N ILE A 617 -22.06 3.64 44.87
CA ILE A 617 -22.28 2.53 45.82
C ILE A 617 -20.94 2.07 46.38
N TRP A 618 -19.96 1.80 45.52
CA TRP A 618 -18.60 1.41 45.92
C TRP A 618 -17.95 2.47 46.82
N LYS A 619 -17.93 3.74 46.37
CA LYS A 619 -17.37 4.87 47.12
C LYS A 619 -18.01 5.00 48.50
N ASN A 620 -19.34 4.92 48.57
CA ASN A 620 -20.07 5.01 49.84
C ASN A 620 -19.81 3.80 50.74
N ALA A 621 -19.60 2.60 50.19
CA ALA A 621 -19.21 1.43 50.96
C ALA A 621 -17.81 1.60 51.57
N ILE A 622 -16.85 2.12 50.80
CA ILE A 622 -15.50 2.44 51.29
C ILE A 622 -15.55 3.55 52.35
N ILE A 623 -16.30 4.63 52.13
CA ILE A 623 -16.48 5.69 53.13
C ILE A 623 -17.11 5.14 54.42
N LYS A 624 -18.11 4.25 54.31
CA LYS A 624 -18.71 3.62 55.48
C LYS A 624 -17.72 2.72 56.23
N LEU A 625 -16.90 1.95 55.52
CA LEU A 625 -15.86 1.13 56.14
C LEU A 625 -14.80 2.01 56.82
N TYR A 626 -14.35 3.06 56.13
CA TYR A 626 -13.47 4.07 56.69
C TYR A 626 -14.08 4.67 57.96
N ASN A 627 -15.30 5.16 57.95
CA ASN A 627 -15.91 5.73 59.16
C ASN A 627 -16.12 4.68 60.27
N LYS A 628 -16.38 3.41 59.93
CA LYS A 628 -16.50 2.34 60.93
C LYS A 628 -15.18 2.04 61.64
N ASP A 629 -14.08 2.04 60.89
CA ASP A 629 -12.76 1.72 61.42
C ASP A 629 -12.09 2.96 62.08
N GLU A 630 -12.82 4.06 62.27
CA GLU A 630 -12.34 5.31 62.86
C GLU A 630 -11.78 5.12 64.27
N GLU A 631 -12.50 4.42 65.16
CA GLU A 631 -12.04 4.16 66.52
C GLU A 631 -10.76 3.30 66.55
N GLU A 632 -10.66 2.31 65.67
CA GLU A 632 -9.50 1.43 65.58
C GLU A 632 -8.29 2.17 64.98
N ARG A 633 -8.51 3.01 63.96
CA ARG A 633 -7.48 3.91 63.44
C ARG A 633 -6.98 4.89 64.49
N PHE A 634 -7.89 5.50 65.26
CA PHE A 634 -7.55 6.41 66.35
C PHE A 634 -6.74 5.70 67.44
N ARG A 635 -7.15 4.48 67.83
CA ARG A 635 -6.44 3.66 68.82
C ARG A 635 -5.03 3.26 68.37
N LEU A 636 -4.85 2.89 67.10
CA LEU A 636 -3.55 2.45 66.55
C LEU A 636 -2.60 3.62 66.26
N ARG A 637 -3.12 4.80 65.92
CA ARG A 637 -2.30 5.97 65.50
C ARG A 637 -2.14 7.03 66.58
N GLY A 638 -2.96 7.03 67.63
CA GLY A 638 -2.85 7.97 68.77
C GLY A 638 -3.26 9.41 68.46
N SER A 639 -3.67 9.70 67.22
CA SER A 639 -4.17 10.99 66.76
C SER A 639 -5.05 10.79 65.53
N ASP A 640 -6.04 11.65 65.36
CA ASP A 640 -6.89 11.62 64.19
C ASP A 640 -6.13 12.17 62.97
N ALA A 641 -5.84 11.29 62.01
CA ALA A 641 -4.98 11.62 60.86
C ALA A 641 -5.59 12.72 59.97
N ASP A 642 -6.92 12.87 59.98
CA ASP A 642 -7.65 13.91 59.24
C ASP A 642 -7.47 15.32 59.84
N THR A 643 -6.95 15.41 61.08
CA THR A 643 -6.65 16.71 61.72
C THR A 643 -5.19 17.14 61.50
N LEU A 644 -4.28 16.20 61.22
CA LEU A 644 -2.84 16.47 61.04
C LEU A 644 -2.47 16.94 59.62
N SER A 645 -3.35 16.76 58.62
CA SER A 645 -3.13 17.24 57.25
C SER A 645 -3.77 18.59 56.95
N ARG A 646 -4.27 19.31 57.96
CA ARG A 646 -4.61 20.74 57.86
C ARG A 646 -3.39 21.59 58.20
N GLU A 647 -2.32 21.46 57.42
CA GLU A 647 -1.50 22.65 57.21
C GLU A 647 -2.38 23.66 56.45
N PRO A 648 -2.35 24.95 56.78
CA PRO A 648 -3.06 25.95 56.00
C PRO A 648 -2.45 25.97 54.60
N GLN A 649 -3.04 25.23 53.67
CA GLN A 649 -2.83 25.49 52.25
C GLN A 649 -3.28 26.93 52.04
N THR A 650 -2.32 27.80 51.74
CA THR A 650 -2.59 29.13 51.25
C THR A 650 -3.33 28.92 49.93
N GLU A 651 -4.64 29.17 49.92
CA GLU A 651 -5.41 29.24 48.68
C GLU A 651 -4.88 30.45 47.91
N GLU A 652 -3.93 30.23 47.01
CA GLU A 652 -3.63 31.18 45.94
C GLU A 652 -4.81 31.12 44.95
N GLU A 653 -5.78 32.01 45.15
CA GLU A 653 -6.79 32.32 44.13
C GLU A 653 -6.10 32.95 42.92
N LEU A 654 -5.73 32.12 41.95
CA LEU A 654 -5.34 32.57 40.62
C LEU A 654 -6.60 32.99 39.86
N GLU A 655 -6.96 34.28 39.94
CA GLU A 655 -7.92 34.90 39.04
C GLU A 655 -7.37 34.92 37.60
N ILE A 656 -7.77 33.93 36.80
CA ILE A 656 -7.49 33.90 35.36
C ILE A 656 -8.58 34.70 34.65
N LEU A 657 -8.18 35.80 34.01
CA LEU A 657 -9.05 36.69 33.25
C LEU A 657 -9.44 36.02 31.91
N ILE A 658 -10.59 35.33 31.88
CA ILE A 658 -11.01 34.45 30.77
C ILE A 658 -11.37 35.25 29.49
N SER A 659 -11.76 36.52 29.59
CA SER A 659 -11.90 37.44 28.44
C SER A 659 -12.24 38.85 28.90
N ALA A 660 -11.68 39.88 28.25
CA ALA A 660 -12.06 41.28 28.45
C ALA A 660 -12.84 41.80 27.23
N VAL A 661 -14.09 42.21 27.43
CA VAL A 661 -14.90 42.90 26.41
C VAL A 661 -14.82 44.40 26.66
N ARG A 662 -14.32 45.15 25.68
CA ARG A 662 -14.19 46.61 25.75
C ARG A 662 -15.41 47.26 25.10
N GLU A 663 -16.44 47.54 25.90
CA GLU A 663 -17.55 48.40 25.46
C GLU A 663 -17.16 49.88 25.63
N THR A 664 -17.20 50.63 24.53
CA THR A 664 -17.00 52.08 24.56
C THR A 664 -18.36 52.74 24.80
N ILE A 665 -18.70 52.98 26.06
CA ILE A 665 -19.91 53.74 26.42
C ILE A 665 -19.55 55.23 26.35
N ARG A 666 -20.06 55.96 25.36
CA ARG A 666 -20.09 57.42 25.40
C ARG A 666 -21.15 57.84 26.42
N LYS A 667 -20.71 58.24 27.62
CA LYS A 667 -21.54 59.05 28.52
C LYS A 667 -21.37 60.52 28.13
N ASN A 668 -22.46 61.13 27.68
CA ASN A 668 -22.62 62.58 27.69
C ASN A 668 -22.92 63.01 29.14
N THR A 669 -22.13 63.96 29.65
CA THR A 669 -22.37 64.89 30.77
C THR A 669 -21.05 65.68 30.91
N ASP A 670 -20.90 67.00 30.74
CA ASP A 670 -21.77 68.12 31.13
C ASP A 670 -22.49 67.77 32.43
N ASP A 671 -21.74 67.57 33.52
CA ASP A 671 -21.14 68.62 34.36
C ASP A 671 -19.91 68.06 35.12
#